data_AF-A0A7C2R6D6-F1
#
_entry.id   AF-A0A7C2R6D6-F1
#
_cell.length_a   1.000
_cell.length_b   1.000
_cell.length_c   1.000
_cell.angle_alpha   90.00
_cell.angle_beta   90.00
_cell.angle_gamma   90.00
#
_symmetry.space_group_name_H-M   'P 1'
#
loop_
_entity.id
_entity.type
_entity.pdbx_description
1 polymer ?
#
loop_
_entity_poly.entity_id
_entity_poly.type
_entity_poly.pdbx_seq_one_letter_code
_entity_poly.pdbx_strand_id
1 'polypeptide(L)'
;MTSRPSHAKPVLALAIGDPAGISPELTAKLLALPEVRAAASLVVLGDRRVLEEGARVAKVDLDVEPLGPEAPLPAAPARPVLVDLGHLDPAAIARGRISRAGGAFARENFLSALALARAGAAHAVVFTPFNKGAMRLAEPGYDDEISFSARALGFAGEAREFNVLDGLWNARVTSHVPLKAVAGLLTTEAIVKGLELTHAAMSAAGFSPPRIAVAALNPHAGDNGNFGREEIDVIEPAVRAGQARGIACDGPYPADTVFVRARAGQFDGVLTMFHDQGQIAMKLIGFDQGVTLLGGFPVPIATPAHGTAYDIAGKGVAKVGAARNAVVLAARMGRELAARGTAPRVSVAEARSALASRRCRQRRPEPWRTPTRVSPSSMPTTTCGTWGSAPIPGCSGSAFPSATATTRQSAAATCPQTTAATAAASASSRRSTWRRSGRAPTPSARRAGCIRSRPAMGFPTRWWPRPGSTARTPRRCWRRRRPFRWCAACATSRRRLPARRRRGAARRSMDCPRWRAGYALLARHRLHFELQTPWWHLDAAAALARDFPATTIVLNHTGLPADRSPQGLAGWRRAMELLAREPNVAVKISGLGVPGRRWTPALQAPVVRDAIRIFGVERAMFASNFPVDSLVATFDEIFDGFLEIVRGLPDADRRRLFHDNAVRLYRL
;
A
#
# COMPACT_ATOMS: atom_id res chain seq x y z
N MET A 1 -29.38 -10.30 41.26
CA MET A 1 -28.76 -10.58 39.94
C MET A 1 -29.56 -9.84 38.89
N THR A 2 -29.04 -8.74 38.33
CA THR A 2 -29.67 -8.07 37.19
C THR A 2 -29.43 -8.90 35.94
N SER A 3 -30.50 -9.29 35.24
CA SER A 3 -30.40 -10.01 33.98
C SER A 3 -29.69 -9.13 32.95
N ARG A 4 -28.61 -9.64 32.35
CA ARG A 4 -28.05 -9.01 31.14
C ARG A 4 -29.14 -9.04 30.07
N PRO A 5 -29.44 -7.91 29.38
CA PRO A 5 -30.38 -7.94 28.27
C PRO A 5 -29.87 -8.93 27.23
N SER A 6 -30.78 -9.77 26.70
CA SER A 6 -30.46 -10.62 25.57
C SER A 6 -30.14 -9.72 24.37
N HIS A 7 -28.85 -9.58 24.04
CA HIS A 7 -28.43 -8.74 22.93
C HIS A 7 -29.02 -9.29 21.62
N ALA A 8 -30.08 -8.66 21.13
CA ALA A 8 -30.73 -8.98 19.88
C ALA A 8 -29.69 -9.04 18.76
N LYS A 9 -29.79 -10.03 17.87
CA LYS A 9 -28.89 -10.14 16.72
C LYS A 9 -29.12 -8.92 15.82
N PRO A 10 -28.07 -8.20 15.39
CA PRO A 10 -28.23 -7.12 14.44
C PRO A 10 -28.67 -7.69 13.09
N VAL A 11 -29.66 -7.05 12.47
CA VAL A 11 -30.02 -7.29 11.07
C VAL A 11 -28.94 -6.71 10.15
N LEU A 12 -28.36 -7.56 9.30
CA LEU A 12 -27.31 -7.22 8.32
C LEU A 12 -27.85 -7.42 6.89
N ALA A 13 -27.78 -6.37 6.07
CA ALA A 13 -28.10 -6.46 4.65
C ALA A 13 -26.85 -6.90 3.85
N LEU A 14 -26.85 -8.13 3.34
CA LEU A 14 -25.76 -8.75 2.58
C LEU A 14 -26.06 -8.71 1.07
N ALA A 15 -25.46 -7.77 0.34
CA ALA A 15 -25.57 -7.71 -1.12
C ALA A 15 -24.65 -8.72 -1.81
N ILE A 16 -25.20 -9.52 -2.74
CA ILE A 16 -24.38 -10.33 -3.64
C ILE A 16 -23.71 -9.39 -4.66
N GLY A 17 -22.38 -9.46 -4.75
CA GLY A 17 -21.58 -8.68 -5.69
C GLY A 17 -21.63 -9.19 -7.14
N ASP A 18 -20.51 -9.14 -7.85
CA ASP A 18 -20.44 -9.47 -9.28
C ASP A 18 -20.71 -10.98 -9.55
N PRO A 19 -21.76 -11.32 -10.33
CA PRO A 19 -22.18 -12.69 -10.57
C PRO A 19 -21.23 -13.45 -11.52
N ALA A 20 -20.38 -12.74 -12.28
CA ALA A 20 -19.33 -13.34 -13.10
C ALA A 20 -18.08 -13.71 -12.27
N GLY A 21 -18.00 -13.25 -11.02
CA GLY A 21 -16.89 -13.48 -10.09
C GLY A 21 -17.12 -14.62 -9.09
N ILE A 22 -16.33 -14.62 -8.02
CA ILE A 22 -16.50 -15.56 -6.90
C ILE A 22 -17.70 -15.25 -5.99
N SER A 23 -18.36 -14.11 -6.15
CA SER A 23 -19.37 -13.62 -5.21
C SER A 23 -20.57 -14.55 -4.99
N PRO A 24 -21.06 -15.30 -5.98
CA PRO A 24 -22.05 -16.37 -5.75
C PRO A 24 -21.52 -17.50 -4.85
N GLU A 25 -20.39 -18.13 -5.19
CA GLU A 25 -19.82 -19.23 -4.38
C GLU A 25 -19.35 -18.77 -3.00
N LEU A 26 -18.88 -17.52 -2.88
CA LEU A 26 -18.48 -16.91 -1.62
C LEU A 26 -19.70 -16.63 -0.73
N THR A 27 -20.79 -16.11 -1.28
CA THR A 27 -22.02 -15.84 -0.51
C THR A 27 -22.63 -17.14 0.00
N ALA A 28 -22.75 -18.16 -0.84
CA ALA A 28 -23.24 -19.47 -0.42
C ALA A 28 -22.39 -20.06 0.74
N LYS A 29 -21.06 -20.03 0.62
CA LYS A 29 -20.16 -20.47 1.70
C LYS A 29 -20.36 -19.67 2.99
N LEU A 30 -20.54 -18.34 2.92
CA LEU A 30 -20.76 -17.51 4.11
C LEU A 30 -22.06 -17.88 4.82
N LEU A 31 -23.15 -18.08 4.08
CA LEU A 31 -24.45 -18.46 4.64
C LEU A 31 -24.43 -19.87 5.27
N ALA A 32 -23.57 -20.76 4.76
CA ALA A 32 -23.34 -22.08 5.33
C ALA A 32 -22.57 -22.06 6.68
N LEU A 33 -21.81 -21.00 7.00
CA LEU A 33 -20.99 -20.93 8.22
C LEU A 33 -21.84 -20.70 9.50
N PRO A 34 -21.74 -21.57 10.52
CA PRO A 34 -22.44 -21.36 11.80
C PRO A 34 -22.04 -20.05 12.50
N GLU A 35 -20.76 -19.66 12.46
CA GLU A 35 -20.31 -18.41 13.11
C GLU A 35 -20.95 -17.15 12.50
N VAL A 36 -21.26 -17.18 11.20
CA VAL A 36 -21.89 -16.09 10.45
C VAL A 36 -23.37 -15.99 10.81
N ARG A 37 -24.09 -17.11 10.84
CA ARG A 37 -25.50 -17.19 11.30
C ARG A 37 -25.66 -16.89 12.80
N ALA A 38 -24.62 -17.12 13.60
CA ALA A 38 -24.61 -16.76 15.02
C ALA A 38 -24.39 -15.26 15.25
N ALA A 39 -23.57 -14.60 14.41
CA ALA A 39 -23.18 -13.20 14.59
C ALA A 39 -24.34 -12.20 14.36
N ALA A 40 -25.20 -12.46 13.37
CA ALA A 40 -26.23 -11.54 12.86
C ALA A 40 -27.46 -12.28 12.29
N SER A 41 -28.57 -11.54 12.14
CA SER A 41 -29.69 -11.94 11.29
C SER A 41 -29.45 -11.41 9.88
N LEU A 42 -29.39 -12.28 8.89
CA LEU A 42 -28.94 -11.94 7.54
C LEU A 42 -30.11 -11.77 6.59
N VAL A 43 -30.16 -10.63 5.91
CA VAL A 43 -31.04 -10.35 4.77
C VAL A 43 -30.14 -10.26 3.54
N VAL A 44 -30.24 -11.23 2.64
CA VAL A 44 -29.41 -11.35 1.44
C VAL A 44 -30.14 -10.72 0.26
N LEU A 45 -29.46 -9.86 -0.49
CA LEU A 45 -30.01 -9.17 -1.67
C LEU A 45 -29.36 -9.75 -2.93
N GLY A 46 -30.14 -10.38 -3.80
CA GLY A 46 -29.64 -11.06 -4.98
C GLY A 46 -30.73 -11.63 -5.88
N ASP A 47 -30.34 -12.59 -6.72
CA ASP A 47 -31.26 -13.44 -7.50
C ASP A 47 -31.07 -14.87 -7.00
N ARG A 48 -32.18 -15.58 -6.79
CA ARG A 48 -32.17 -16.95 -6.26
C ARG A 48 -31.36 -17.91 -7.12
N ARG A 49 -31.48 -17.83 -8.44
CA ARG A 49 -30.80 -18.72 -9.38
C ARG A 49 -29.28 -18.53 -9.32
N VAL A 50 -28.83 -17.29 -9.09
CA VAL A 50 -27.42 -16.95 -8.90
C VAL A 50 -26.89 -17.54 -7.59
N LEU A 51 -27.65 -17.45 -6.49
CA LEU A 51 -27.24 -18.02 -5.21
C LEU A 51 -27.22 -19.57 -5.23
N GLU A 52 -28.22 -20.20 -5.84
CA GLU A 52 -28.31 -21.66 -6.01
C GLU A 52 -27.14 -22.21 -6.85
N GLU A 53 -26.77 -21.54 -7.95
CA GLU A 53 -25.56 -21.88 -8.70
C GLU A 53 -24.28 -21.68 -7.87
N GLY A 54 -24.24 -20.63 -7.04
CA GLY A 54 -23.17 -20.41 -6.07
C GLY A 54 -23.05 -21.55 -5.06
N ALA A 55 -24.17 -22.06 -4.55
CA ALA A 55 -24.26 -23.20 -3.63
C ALA A 55 -23.77 -24.49 -4.28
N ARG A 56 -24.19 -24.76 -5.52
CA ARG A 56 -23.77 -25.91 -6.33
C ARG A 56 -22.26 -25.90 -6.59
N VAL A 57 -21.69 -24.75 -6.93
CA VAL A 57 -20.23 -24.57 -7.11
C VAL A 57 -19.47 -24.73 -5.79
N ALA A 58 -20.02 -24.19 -4.69
CA ALA A 58 -19.43 -24.29 -3.36
C ALA A 58 -19.56 -25.68 -2.73
N LYS A 59 -20.50 -26.52 -3.22
CA LYS A 59 -20.89 -27.81 -2.65
C LYS A 59 -21.38 -27.67 -1.20
N VAL A 60 -22.32 -26.75 -0.99
CA VAL A 60 -22.97 -26.51 0.31
C VAL A 60 -24.48 -26.46 0.15
N ASP A 61 -25.19 -27.03 1.11
CA ASP A 61 -26.64 -26.87 1.22
C ASP A 61 -26.95 -25.57 1.99
N LEU A 62 -27.97 -24.85 1.55
CA LEU A 62 -28.35 -23.55 2.12
C LEU A 62 -29.72 -23.63 2.79
N ASP A 63 -29.75 -23.45 4.10
CA ASP A 63 -30.98 -23.11 4.83
C ASP A 63 -31.21 -21.60 4.72
N VAL A 64 -31.90 -21.19 3.65
CA VAL A 64 -32.27 -19.81 3.32
C VAL A 64 -33.76 -19.71 3.05
N GLU A 65 -34.38 -18.65 3.54
CA GLU A 65 -35.80 -18.38 3.33
C GLU A 65 -35.98 -17.42 2.13
N PRO A 66 -36.56 -17.86 1.00
CA PRO A 66 -36.81 -16.98 -0.14
C PRO A 66 -38.00 -16.06 0.14
N LEU A 67 -37.83 -14.78 -0.18
CA LEU A 67 -38.83 -13.72 0.02
C LEU A 67 -38.88 -12.83 -1.24
N GLY A 68 -40.07 -12.44 -1.68
CA GLY A 68 -40.22 -11.47 -2.79
C GLY A 68 -39.88 -10.04 -2.37
N PRO A 69 -39.57 -9.13 -3.31
CA PRO A 69 -39.14 -7.76 -3.01
C PRO A 69 -40.21 -6.89 -2.33
N GLU A 70 -41.49 -7.21 -2.59
CA GLU A 70 -42.67 -6.53 -2.02
C GLU A 70 -43.04 -7.02 -0.62
N ALA A 71 -42.55 -8.18 -0.19
CA ALA A 71 -42.94 -8.75 1.10
C ALA A 71 -42.12 -8.11 2.24
N PRO A 72 -42.76 -7.80 3.38
CA PRO A 72 -42.10 -7.12 4.49
C PRO A 72 -41.07 -8.03 5.18
N LEU A 73 -39.94 -7.46 5.59
CA LEU A 73 -38.91 -8.24 6.27
C LEU A 73 -39.39 -8.78 7.64
N PRO A 74 -39.09 -10.05 7.97
CA PRO A 74 -39.41 -10.61 9.28
C PRO A 74 -38.57 -9.94 10.38
N ALA A 75 -39.18 -9.68 11.54
CA ALA A 75 -38.53 -8.95 12.63
C ALA A 75 -37.39 -9.73 13.32
N ALA A 76 -37.47 -11.07 13.33
CA ALA A 76 -36.49 -11.95 13.95
C ALA A 76 -36.40 -13.27 13.19
N PRO A 77 -35.79 -13.29 11.97
CA PRO A 77 -35.72 -14.50 11.17
C PRO A 77 -34.81 -15.54 11.83
N ALA A 78 -35.30 -16.78 11.93
CA ALA A 78 -34.58 -17.90 12.54
C ALA A 78 -33.36 -18.35 11.71
N ARG A 79 -33.44 -18.15 10.40
CA ARG A 79 -32.43 -18.47 9.37
C ARG A 79 -32.23 -17.28 8.43
N PRO A 80 -31.14 -17.21 7.65
CA PRO A 80 -30.95 -16.14 6.66
C PRO A 80 -32.13 -16.03 5.68
N VAL A 81 -32.56 -14.81 5.38
CA VAL A 81 -33.58 -14.50 4.37
C VAL A 81 -32.89 -14.11 3.07
N LEU A 82 -33.31 -14.65 1.94
CA LEU A 82 -32.97 -14.16 0.61
C LEU A 82 -34.14 -13.32 0.09
N VAL A 83 -33.94 -12.03 -0.12
CA VAL A 83 -34.85 -11.25 -0.97
C VAL A 83 -34.47 -11.49 -2.42
N ASP A 84 -35.28 -12.29 -3.10
CA ASP A 84 -35.09 -12.65 -4.50
C ASP A 84 -35.63 -11.53 -5.40
N LEU A 85 -34.71 -10.79 -6.02
CA LEU A 85 -35.03 -9.68 -6.91
C LEU A 85 -35.31 -10.13 -8.35
N GLY A 86 -35.09 -11.41 -8.69
CA GLY A 86 -35.42 -12.01 -10.00
C GLY A 86 -34.77 -11.36 -11.22
N HIS A 87 -33.78 -10.49 -11.02
CA HIS A 87 -33.29 -9.50 -11.99
C HIS A 87 -32.10 -9.97 -12.85
N LEU A 88 -31.69 -11.23 -12.75
CA LEU A 88 -30.61 -11.77 -13.59
C LEU A 88 -30.80 -13.25 -13.91
N ASP A 89 -30.86 -13.58 -15.20
CA ASP A 89 -30.60 -14.95 -15.67
C ASP A 89 -29.09 -15.26 -15.57
N PRO A 90 -28.66 -16.28 -14.77
CA PRO A 90 -27.26 -16.68 -14.71
C PRO A 90 -26.68 -17.15 -16.05
N ALA A 91 -27.51 -17.67 -16.97
CA ALA A 91 -27.06 -18.13 -18.29
C ALA A 91 -26.61 -16.96 -19.20
N ALA A 92 -27.10 -15.74 -18.94
CA ALA A 92 -26.71 -14.54 -19.67
C ALA A 92 -25.31 -13.99 -19.29
N ILE A 93 -24.62 -14.59 -18.31
CA ILE A 93 -23.32 -14.13 -17.79
C ILE A 93 -22.18 -15.10 -18.12
N ALA A 94 -21.22 -14.64 -18.93
CA ALA A 94 -19.95 -15.32 -19.09
C ALA A 94 -19.06 -15.15 -17.85
N ARG A 95 -18.77 -16.26 -17.14
CA ARG A 95 -17.89 -16.27 -15.96
C ARG A 95 -16.51 -15.70 -16.27
N GLY A 96 -15.95 -14.98 -15.29
CA GLY A 96 -14.64 -14.36 -15.39
C GLY A 96 -14.53 -13.18 -16.37
N ARG A 97 -15.66 -12.67 -16.89
CA ARG A 97 -15.70 -11.53 -17.82
C ARG A 97 -16.57 -10.39 -17.28
N ILE A 98 -16.07 -9.16 -17.47
CA ILE A 98 -16.84 -7.94 -17.20
C ILE A 98 -18.04 -7.89 -18.16
N SER A 99 -19.22 -7.56 -17.64
CA SER A 99 -20.42 -7.31 -18.44
C SER A 99 -21.29 -6.22 -17.82
N ARG A 100 -22.12 -5.56 -18.65
CA ARG A 100 -23.10 -4.58 -18.18
C ARG A 100 -24.17 -5.21 -17.27
N ALA A 101 -24.61 -6.43 -17.60
CA ALA A 101 -25.59 -7.17 -16.80
C ALA A 101 -25.04 -7.54 -15.41
N GLY A 102 -23.79 -8.02 -15.31
CA GLY A 102 -23.15 -8.28 -14.02
C GLY A 102 -22.95 -7.02 -13.17
N GLY A 103 -22.67 -5.89 -13.82
CA GLY A 103 -22.63 -4.57 -13.17
C GLY A 103 -24.00 -4.12 -12.66
N ALA A 104 -25.06 -4.30 -13.46
CA ALA A 104 -26.43 -3.94 -13.08
C ALA A 104 -26.92 -4.77 -11.88
N PHE A 105 -26.64 -6.08 -11.88
CA PHE A 105 -26.94 -6.97 -10.77
C PHE A 105 -26.31 -6.51 -9.46
N ALA A 106 -24.97 -6.34 -9.44
CA ALA A 106 -24.25 -5.92 -8.23
C ALA A 106 -24.70 -4.54 -7.73
N ARG A 107 -24.98 -3.62 -8.66
CA ARG A 107 -25.50 -2.28 -8.38
C ARG A 107 -26.88 -2.32 -7.75
N GLU A 108 -27.83 -3.07 -8.31
CA GLU A 108 -29.20 -3.15 -7.76
C GLU A 108 -29.20 -3.81 -6.37
N ASN A 109 -28.43 -4.89 -6.16
CA ASN A 109 -28.28 -5.54 -4.86
C ASN A 109 -27.73 -4.58 -3.79
N PHE A 110 -26.67 -3.84 -4.14
CA PHE A 110 -26.04 -2.90 -3.21
C PHE A 110 -26.94 -1.68 -2.92
N LEU A 111 -27.65 -1.15 -3.92
CA LEU A 111 -28.66 -0.10 -3.71
C LEU A 111 -29.82 -0.56 -2.81
N SER A 112 -30.29 -1.80 -2.97
CA SER A 112 -31.34 -2.37 -2.11
C SER A 112 -30.86 -2.55 -0.67
N ALA A 113 -29.62 -3.00 -0.45
CA ALA A 113 -29.03 -3.08 0.88
C ALA A 113 -28.88 -1.69 1.54
N LEU A 114 -28.44 -0.69 0.79
CA LEU A 114 -28.35 0.70 1.24
C LEU A 114 -29.72 1.34 1.50
N ALA A 115 -30.76 0.96 0.73
CA ALA A 115 -32.13 1.41 0.94
C ALA A 115 -32.70 0.87 2.27
N LEU A 116 -32.48 -0.41 2.58
CA LEU A 116 -32.86 -1.00 3.87
C LEU A 116 -32.15 -0.31 5.04
N ALA A 117 -30.84 -0.06 4.92
CA ALA A 117 -30.08 0.70 5.92
C ALA A 117 -30.64 2.11 6.13
N ARG A 118 -30.95 2.83 5.04
CA ARG A 118 -31.56 4.17 5.11
C ARG A 118 -32.95 4.17 5.76
N ALA A 119 -33.71 3.09 5.59
CA ALA A 119 -35.01 2.89 6.22
C ALA A 119 -34.91 2.43 7.69
N GLY A 120 -33.70 2.21 8.22
CA GLY A 120 -33.46 1.65 9.56
C GLY A 120 -33.68 0.13 9.65
N ALA A 121 -34.05 -0.52 8.56
CA ALA A 121 -34.35 -1.96 8.50
C ALA A 121 -33.10 -2.85 8.54
N ALA A 122 -31.91 -2.28 8.31
CA ALA A 122 -30.63 -2.93 8.47
C ALA A 122 -29.69 -2.09 9.33
N HIS A 123 -29.05 -2.72 10.32
CA HIS A 123 -28.11 -2.09 11.25
C HIS A 123 -26.68 -2.05 10.70
N ALA A 124 -26.43 -2.74 9.59
CA ALA A 124 -25.17 -2.74 8.86
C ALA A 124 -25.38 -3.25 7.44
N VAL A 125 -24.49 -2.84 6.53
CA VAL A 125 -24.44 -3.34 5.15
C VAL A 125 -23.15 -4.12 4.94
N VAL A 126 -23.25 -5.28 4.31
CA VAL A 126 -22.10 -6.06 3.84
C VAL A 126 -22.29 -6.35 2.35
N PHE A 127 -21.22 -6.36 1.57
CA PHE A 127 -21.29 -6.79 0.18
C PHE A 127 -20.14 -7.70 -0.19
N THR A 128 -20.41 -8.76 -0.96
CA THR A 128 -19.35 -9.57 -1.59
C THR A 128 -18.76 -8.83 -2.80
N PRO A 129 -17.54 -9.16 -3.25
CA PRO A 129 -16.80 -8.33 -4.21
C PRO A 129 -17.55 -8.04 -5.52
N PHE A 130 -17.40 -6.83 -6.06
CA PHE A 130 -17.83 -6.51 -7.41
C PHE A 130 -16.75 -5.81 -8.22
N ASN A 131 -16.89 -5.82 -9.55
CA ASN A 131 -15.92 -5.20 -10.45
C ASN A 131 -16.30 -3.75 -10.74
N LYS A 132 -15.43 -2.79 -10.39
CA LYS A 132 -15.68 -1.35 -10.62
C LYS A 132 -15.88 -1.00 -12.10
N GLY A 133 -15.27 -1.76 -13.02
CA GLY A 133 -15.51 -1.64 -14.47
C GLY A 133 -16.92 -2.07 -14.85
N ALA A 134 -17.40 -3.21 -14.33
CA ALA A 134 -18.79 -3.64 -14.53
C ALA A 134 -19.79 -2.61 -13.96
N MET A 135 -19.55 -2.12 -12.75
CA MET A 135 -20.36 -1.07 -12.11
C MET A 135 -20.50 0.17 -13.00
N ARG A 136 -19.41 0.64 -13.63
CA ARG A 136 -19.42 1.80 -14.53
C ARG A 136 -20.17 1.58 -15.85
N LEU A 137 -20.24 0.34 -16.34
CA LEU A 137 -21.08 0.00 -17.51
C LEU A 137 -22.59 0.08 -17.18
N ALA A 138 -22.95 -0.11 -15.91
CA ALA A 138 -24.34 -0.04 -15.43
C ALA A 138 -24.74 1.35 -14.92
N GLU A 139 -23.83 2.05 -14.23
CA GLU A 139 -23.98 3.42 -13.74
C GLU A 139 -22.81 4.27 -14.27
N PRO A 140 -22.98 5.03 -15.38
CA PRO A 140 -21.92 5.85 -15.97
C PRO A 140 -21.34 6.95 -15.07
N GLY A 141 -21.96 7.23 -13.91
CA GLY A 141 -21.45 8.11 -12.85
C GLY A 141 -21.01 7.37 -11.58
N TYR A 142 -20.42 6.18 -11.73
CA TYR A 142 -19.85 5.41 -10.62
C TYR A 142 -18.38 5.77 -10.38
N ASP A 143 -18.13 6.64 -9.40
CA ASP A 143 -16.79 7.02 -8.96
C ASP A 143 -16.19 5.94 -8.04
N ASP A 144 -16.70 5.86 -6.81
CA ASP A 144 -16.31 4.89 -5.79
C ASP A 144 -17.47 4.50 -4.84
N GLU A 145 -17.20 3.53 -3.98
CA GLU A 145 -18.14 2.94 -3.03
C GLU A 145 -18.63 3.95 -1.99
N ILE A 146 -17.78 4.90 -1.58
CA ILE A 146 -18.11 5.90 -0.56
C ILE A 146 -19.10 6.92 -1.14
N SER A 147 -18.77 7.51 -2.28
CA SER A 147 -19.59 8.51 -2.99
C SER A 147 -20.93 7.91 -3.42
N PHE A 148 -20.91 6.64 -3.85
CA PHE A 148 -22.13 5.89 -4.16
C PHE A 148 -23.02 5.67 -2.92
N SER A 149 -22.42 5.24 -1.80
CA SER A 149 -23.13 4.99 -0.54
C SER A 149 -23.69 6.27 0.06
N ALA A 150 -22.91 7.37 0.08
CA ALA A 150 -23.35 8.67 0.56
C ALA A 150 -24.59 9.18 -0.21
N ARG A 151 -24.54 9.11 -1.54
CA ARG A 151 -25.66 9.48 -2.43
C ARG A 151 -26.90 8.60 -2.26
N ALA A 152 -26.74 7.32 -1.96
CA ALA A 152 -27.86 6.42 -1.67
C ALA A 152 -28.48 6.68 -0.29
N LEU A 153 -27.66 6.78 0.75
CA LEU A 153 -28.11 7.06 2.12
C LEU A 153 -28.68 8.48 2.26
N GLY A 154 -28.30 9.41 1.38
CA GLY A 154 -28.60 10.84 1.53
C GLY A 154 -27.72 11.49 2.61
N PHE A 155 -26.51 10.96 2.78
CA PHE A 155 -25.57 11.34 3.82
C PHE A 155 -24.63 12.44 3.32
N ALA A 156 -24.53 13.53 4.07
CA ALA A 156 -23.69 14.71 3.76
C ALA A 156 -22.48 14.86 4.71
N GLY A 157 -22.26 13.91 5.62
CA GLY A 157 -21.07 13.89 6.48
C GLY A 157 -19.85 13.26 5.77
N GLU A 158 -18.73 13.19 6.48
CA GLU A 158 -17.54 12.49 5.97
C GLU A 158 -17.59 10.99 6.24
N ALA A 159 -17.14 10.20 5.27
CA ALA A 159 -16.88 8.78 5.41
C ALA A 159 -15.51 8.44 4.80
N ARG A 160 -14.82 7.44 5.37
CA ARG A 160 -13.46 7.04 4.95
C ARG A 160 -13.29 5.53 4.91
N GLU A 161 -12.32 5.10 4.11
CA GLU A 161 -11.95 3.70 3.94
C GLU A 161 -10.89 3.26 4.96
N PHE A 162 -11.28 2.36 5.86
CA PHE A 162 -10.42 1.68 6.82
C PHE A 162 -10.07 0.28 6.30
N ASN A 163 -8.81 -0.12 6.44
CA ASN A 163 -8.42 -1.53 6.26
C ASN A 163 -8.28 -2.15 7.64
N VAL A 164 -8.89 -3.30 7.89
CA VAL A 164 -8.86 -4.00 9.18
C VAL A 164 -8.34 -5.42 8.97
N LEU A 165 -7.38 -5.84 9.79
CA LEU A 165 -6.74 -7.15 9.71
C LEU A 165 -6.42 -7.66 11.11
N ASP A 166 -7.06 -8.75 11.53
CA ASP A 166 -6.84 -9.42 12.83
C ASP A 166 -6.81 -8.47 14.04
N GLY A 167 -7.67 -7.45 14.02
CA GLY A 167 -7.78 -6.42 15.07
C GLY A 167 -6.90 -5.19 14.86
N LEU A 168 -5.93 -5.21 13.94
CA LEU A 168 -5.16 -4.04 13.53
C LEU A 168 -5.93 -3.20 12.50
N TRP A 169 -6.04 -1.90 12.75
CA TRP A 169 -6.68 -0.93 11.85
C TRP A 169 -5.64 -0.08 11.11
N ASN A 170 -5.92 0.22 9.84
CA ASN A 170 -5.22 1.24 9.06
C ASN A 170 -6.23 2.27 8.53
N ALA A 171 -6.18 3.46 9.09
CA ALA A 171 -6.88 4.66 8.63
C ALA A 171 -5.94 5.53 7.78
N ARG A 172 -6.49 6.46 6.99
CA ARG A 172 -5.68 7.38 6.18
C ARG A 172 -6.23 8.81 6.13
N VAL A 173 -5.33 9.79 6.18
CA VAL A 173 -5.66 11.21 6.05
C VAL A 173 -5.96 11.56 4.59
N THR A 174 -5.12 11.14 3.65
CA THR A 174 -5.36 11.25 2.20
C THR A 174 -5.54 9.86 1.55
N SER A 175 -6.39 9.79 0.52
CA SER A 175 -6.73 8.53 -0.18
C SER A 175 -6.17 8.51 -1.61
N HIS A 176 -7.01 8.40 -2.64
CA HIS A 176 -6.61 8.31 -4.06
C HIS A 176 -6.17 9.66 -4.66
N VAL A 177 -5.10 10.26 -4.13
CA VAL A 177 -4.49 11.50 -4.64
C VAL A 177 -3.11 11.22 -5.26
N PRO A 178 -2.64 12.04 -6.24
CA PRO A 178 -1.28 11.93 -6.73
C PRO A 178 -0.26 12.17 -5.60
N LEU A 179 0.79 11.34 -5.50
CA LEU A 179 1.77 11.43 -4.40
C LEU A 179 2.37 12.84 -4.22
N LYS A 180 2.62 13.55 -5.33
CA LYS A 180 3.12 14.94 -5.34
C LYS A 180 2.19 15.97 -4.66
N ALA A 181 0.92 15.62 -4.43
CA ALA A 181 -0.08 16.49 -3.81
C ALA A 181 -0.29 16.17 -2.33
N VAL A 182 0.27 15.07 -1.81
CA VAL A 182 0.01 14.61 -0.44
C VAL A 182 0.39 15.67 0.59
N ALA A 183 1.62 16.20 0.56
CA ALA A 183 2.10 17.17 1.55
C ALA A 183 1.18 18.41 1.65
N GLY A 184 0.81 19.00 0.51
CA GLY A 184 -0.08 20.16 0.45
C GLY A 184 -1.56 19.90 0.80
N LEU A 185 -1.95 18.64 1.02
CA LEU A 185 -3.29 18.24 1.48
C LEU A 185 -3.32 17.86 2.97
N LEU A 186 -2.16 17.83 3.63
CA LEU A 186 -2.05 17.56 5.06
C LEU A 186 -2.10 18.89 5.82
N THR A 187 -3.21 19.11 6.53
CA THR A 187 -3.35 20.20 7.49
C THR A 187 -3.65 19.63 8.87
N THR A 188 -3.43 20.43 9.91
CA THR A 188 -3.70 20.04 11.30
C THR A 188 -5.16 19.59 11.46
N GLU A 189 -6.09 20.32 10.85
CA GLU A 189 -7.54 20.04 10.86
C GLU A 189 -7.86 18.72 10.14
N ALA A 190 -7.23 18.46 8.99
CA ALA A 190 -7.43 17.24 8.22
C ALA A 190 -6.96 15.98 9.00
N ILE A 191 -5.85 16.10 9.74
CA ILE A 191 -5.31 15.02 10.58
C ILE A 191 -6.17 14.83 11.84
N VAL A 192 -6.55 15.91 12.54
CA VAL A 192 -7.45 15.84 13.71
C VAL A 192 -8.78 15.19 13.35
N LYS A 193 -9.38 15.59 12.22
CA LYS A 193 -10.62 14.98 11.71
C LYS A 193 -10.44 13.51 11.35
N GLY A 194 -9.27 13.15 10.83
CA GLY A 194 -8.86 11.76 10.63
C GLY A 194 -8.77 10.97 11.94
N LEU A 195 -8.19 11.54 13.00
CA LEU A 195 -8.13 10.96 14.34
C LEU A 195 -9.53 10.76 14.94
N GLU A 196 -10.39 11.77 14.90
CA GLU A 196 -11.76 11.71 15.43
C GLU A 196 -12.59 10.61 14.76
N LEU A 197 -12.55 10.54 13.42
CA LEU A 197 -13.28 9.52 12.68
C LEU A 197 -12.72 8.11 12.94
N THR A 198 -11.40 7.98 13.08
CA THR A 198 -10.74 6.71 13.41
C THR A 198 -11.11 6.26 14.82
N HIS A 199 -11.06 7.17 15.79
CA HIS A 199 -11.47 6.91 17.17
C HIS A 199 -12.93 6.47 17.21
N ALA A 200 -13.86 7.22 16.61
CA ALA A 200 -15.28 6.87 16.61
C ALA A 200 -15.56 5.51 15.95
N ALA A 201 -14.92 5.22 14.81
CA ALA A 201 -15.10 3.95 14.11
C ALA A 201 -14.54 2.75 14.90
N MET A 202 -13.38 2.91 15.56
CA MET A 202 -12.80 1.86 16.41
C MET A 202 -13.57 1.69 17.72
N SER A 203 -14.05 2.77 18.35
CA SER A 203 -14.90 2.69 19.54
C SER A 203 -16.20 1.94 19.24
N ALA A 204 -16.87 2.24 18.12
CA ALA A 204 -18.05 1.48 17.66
C ALA A 204 -17.72 0.01 17.28
N ALA A 205 -16.46 -0.28 16.93
CA ALA A 205 -15.97 -1.65 16.78
C ALA A 205 -15.56 -2.30 18.11
N GLY A 206 -15.84 -1.67 19.26
CA GLY A 206 -15.68 -2.18 20.61
C GLY A 206 -14.25 -2.10 21.18
N PHE A 207 -13.47 -1.10 20.78
CA PHE A 207 -12.22 -0.72 21.46
C PHE A 207 -12.47 0.36 22.51
N SER A 208 -11.82 0.31 23.68
CA SER A 208 -12.11 1.23 24.79
C SER A 208 -10.90 1.43 25.72
N PRO A 209 -10.13 2.54 25.57
CA PRO A 209 -10.06 3.40 24.40
C PRO A 209 -9.22 2.76 23.27
N PRO A 210 -9.48 3.05 21.99
CA PRO A 210 -8.61 2.64 20.90
C PRO A 210 -7.28 3.41 20.91
N ARG A 211 -6.15 2.69 20.90
CA ARG A 211 -4.80 3.28 20.83
C ARG A 211 -4.37 3.48 19.39
N ILE A 212 -4.19 4.73 18.97
CA ILE A 212 -3.95 5.11 17.57
C ILE A 212 -2.54 5.68 17.39
N ALA A 213 -1.66 4.96 16.70
CA ALA A 213 -0.40 5.55 16.24
C ALA A 213 -0.64 6.50 15.06
N VAL A 214 0.01 7.65 15.05
CA VAL A 214 0.06 8.55 13.90
C VAL A 214 1.37 8.33 13.17
N ALA A 215 1.32 8.00 11.88
CA ALA A 215 2.52 7.87 11.06
C ALA A 215 3.05 9.26 10.66
N ALA A 216 4.37 9.40 10.59
CA ALA A 216 5.01 10.52 9.92
C ALA A 216 4.67 10.55 8.42
N LEU A 217 4.77 11.71 7.77
CA LEU A 217 4.83 11.83 6.32
C LEU A 217 6.22 11.46 5.80
N ASN A 218 7.23 12.09 6.39
CA ASN A 218 8.62 12.06 5.94
C ASN A 218 9.38 10.85 6.50
N PRO A 219 10.43 10.38 5.80
CA PRO A 219 11.31 9.34 6.34
C PRO A 219 11.92 9.80 7.68
N HIS A 220 12.10 8.86 8.60
CA HIS A 220 12.62 9.13 9.95
C HIS A 220 11.86 10.20 10.75
N ALA A 221 10.57 10.42 10.45
CA ALA A 221 9.76 11.49 11.04
C ALA A 221 10.38 12.89 10.85
N GLY A 222 10.89 13.16 9.65
CA GLY A 222 11.49 14.43 9.27
C GLY A 222 12.90 14.67 9.83
N ASP A 223 13.39 13.81 10.72
CA ASP A 223 14.70 13.92 11.39
C ASP A 223 14.96 15.35 11.92
N ASN A 224 14.12 15.81 12.84
CA ASN A 224 14.15 17.16 13.43
C ASN A 224 14.09 18.32 12.40
N GLY A 225 13.51 18.08 11.22
CA GLY A 225 13.38 19.06 10.14
C GLY A 225 14.34 18.85 8.96
N ASN A 226 15.33 17.96 9.07
CA ASN A 226 16.33 17.70 8.03
C ASN A 226 15.74 17.11 6.74
N PHE A 227 14.64 16.35 6.84
CA PHE A 227 14.01 15.65 5.71
C PHE A 227 12.58 16.12 5.41
N GLY A 228 12.23 17.32 5.85
CA GLY A 228 10.88 17.87 5.80
C GLY A 228 10.43 18.34 7.19
N ARG A 229 9.47 19.26 7.23
CA ARG A 229 9.01 19.91 8.48
C ARG A 229 7.55 19.61 8.81
N GLU A 230 6.85 18.88 7.96
CA GLU A 230 5.43 18.56 8.11
C GLU A 230 5.13 17.86 9.44
N GLU A 231 6.08 17.10 10.00
CA GLU A 231 5.98 16.55 11.36
C GLU A 231 5.88 17.65 12.41
N ILE A 232 6.80 18.62 12.41
CA ILE A 232 6.90 19.69 13.40
C ILE A 232 5.74 20.70 13.24
N ASP A 233 5.47 21.10 12.00
CA ASP A 233 4.59 22.23 11.69
C ASP A 233 3.11 21.82 11.57
N VAL A 234 2.81 20.53 11.34
CA VAL A 234 1.44 20.06 11.05
C VAL A 234 1.04 18.82 11.86
N ILE A 235 1.82 17.73 11.80
CA ILE A 235 1.40 16.44 12.36
C ILE A 235 1.47 16.43 13.90
N GLU A 236 2.56 16.91 14.49
CA GLU A 236 2.69 17.06 15.95
C GLU A 236 1.61 17.96 16.57
N PRO A 237 1.33 19.17 16.04
CA PRO A 237 0.17 19.96 16.45
C PRO A 237 -1.15 19.16 16.40
N ALA A 238 -1.36 18.36 15.36
CA ALA A 238 -2.56 17.54 15.23
C ALA A 238 -2.64 16.40 16.25
N VAL A 239 -1.52 15.74 16.56
CA VAL A 239 -1.43 14.74 17.64
C VAL A 239 -1.78 15.37 18.99
N ARG A 240 -1.16 16.51 19.32
CA ARG A 240 -1.44 17.26 20.55
C ARG A 240 -2.92 17.70 20.64
N ALA A 241 -3.49 18.17 19.53
CA ALA A 241 -4.90 18.54 19.45
C ALA A 241 -5.85 17.32 19.60
N GLY A 242 -5.49 16.15 19.07
CA GLY A 242 -6.24 14.91 19.27
C GLY A 242 -6.19 14.43 20.72
N GLN A 243 -5.01 14.46 21.34
CA GLN A 243 -4.81 14.14 22.76
C GLN A 243 -5.64 15.06 23.68
N ALA A 244 -5.67 16.37 23.38
CA ALA A 244 -6.50 17.34 24.11
C ALA A 244 -8.01 17.08 23.98
N ARG A 245 -8.45 16.35 22.94
CA ARG A 245 -9.85 15.87 22.77
C ARG A 245 -10.09 14.50 23.41
N GLY A 246 -9.15 13.97 24.19
CA GLY A 246 -9.26 12.67 24.86
C GLY A 246 -9.01 11.47 23.96
N ILE A 247 -8.52 11.68 22.73
CA ILE A 247 -8.16 10.57 21.84
C ILE A 247 -6.82 9.99 22.31
N ALA A 248 -6.78 8.68 22.55
CA ALA A 248 -5.56 7.95 22.90
C ALA A 248 -4.66 7.77 21.64
N CYS A 249 -4.13 8.87 21.12
CA CYS A 249 -3.23 8.90 19.97
C CYS A 249 -1.81 9.34 20.34
N ASP A 250 -0.83 8.89 19.57
CA ASP A 250 0.60 9.12 19.83
C ASP A 250 1.42 9.06 18.53
N GLY A 251 2.55 9.78 18.47
CA GLY A 251 3.37 9.97 17.27
C GLY A 251 3.81 11.44 17.07
N PRO A 252 4.33 11.82 15.89
CA PRO A 252 4.44 11.01 14.68
C PRO A 252 5.52 9.91 14.75
N TYR A 253 5.25 8.78 14.08
CA TYR A 253 6.16 7.64 14.04
C TYR A 253 6.68 7.32 12.63
N PRO A 254 7.98 7.01 12.45
CA PRO A 254 8.52 6.59 11.16
C PRO A 254 7.74 5.41 10.58
N ALA A 255 7.28 5.57 9.32
CA ALA A 255 6.31 4.66 8.69
C ALA A 255 6.83 3.21 8.49
N ASP A 256 8.15 3.05 8.42
CA ASP A 256 8.86 1.77 8.38
C ASP A 256 8.81 1.01 9.72
N THR A 257 8.70 1.72 10.84
CA THR A 257 8.65 1.12 12.19
C THR A 257 7.24 1.03 12.77
N VAL A 258 6.32 1.94 12.42
CA VAL A 258 4.99 2.05 13.05
C VAL A 258 4.17 0.78 12.93
N PHE A 259 4.16 0.14 11.75
CA PHE A 259 3.44 -1.13 11.52
C PHE A 259 4.08 -2.33 12.22
N VAL A 260 5.39 -2.30 12.48
CA VAL A 260 6.08 -3.33 13.29
C VAL A 260 5.60 -3.23 14.75
N ARG A 261 5.51 -2.01 15.29
CA ARG A 261 5.04 -1.74 16.66
C ARG A 261 3.55 -2.04 16.83
N ALA A 262 2.72 -1.63 15.88
CA ALA A 262 1.30 -1.96 15.85
C ALA A 262 1.08 -3.49 15.81
N ARG A 263 1.79 -4.22 14.95
CA ARG A 263 1.73 -5.70 14.91
C ARG A 263 2.23 -6.36 16.20
N ALA A 264 3.09 -5.70 16.97
CA ALA A 264 3.51 -6.13 18.30
C ALA A 264 2.49 -5.79 19.42
N GLY A 265 1.30 -5.27 19.08
CA GLY A 265 0.21 -4.99 20.03
C GLY A 265 0.35 -3.67 20.79
N GLN A 266 1.30 -2.80 20.43
CA GLN A 266 1.47 -1.50 21.08
C GLN A 266 0.36 -0.51 20.70
N PHE A 267 -0.22 -0.67 19.51
CA PHE A 267 -1.31 0.16 18.98
C PHE A 267 -2.36 -0.73 18.35
N ASP A 268 -3.62 -0.29 18.44
CA ASP A 268 -4.78 -0.98 17.86
C ASP A 268 -5.04 -0.50 16.42
N GLY A 269 -4.62 0.73 16.11
CA GLY A 269 -4.72 1.32 14.78
C GLY A 269 -3.55 2.23 14.42
N VAL A 270 -3.35 2.43 13.13
CA VAL A 270 -2.41 3.41 12.57
C VAL A 270 -3.19 4.39 11.69
N LEU A 271 -3.04 5.69 11.93
CA LEU A 271 -3.47 6.75 11.02
C LEU A 271 -2.29 7.12 10.11
N THR A 272 -2.40 6.75 8.83
CA THR A 272 -1.38 7.02 7.81
C THR A 272 -1.66 8.30 7.04
N MET A 273 -0.61 8.95 6.55
CA MET A 273 -0.72 10.23 5.84
C MET A 273 -1.26 10.04 4.41
N PHE A 274 -0.94 8.94 3.74
CA PHE A 274 -1.37 8.64 2.38
C PHE A 274 -1.61 7.14 2.12
N HIS A 275 -2.34 6.85 1.03
CA HIS A 275 -2.80 5.50 0.67
C HIS A 275 -1.72 4.41 0.74
N ASP A 276 -0.61 4.55 -0.01
CA ASP A 276 0.38 3.48 -0.13
C ASP A 276 1.16 3.21 1.16
N GLN A 277 1.31 4.22 2.02
CA GLN A 277 2.02 4.12 3.31
C GLN A 277 1.44 2.99 4.18
N GLY A 278 0.11 2.94 4.32
CA GLY A 278 -0.57 1.88 5.04
C GLY A 278 -0.94 0.68 4.18
N GLN A 279 -1.31 0.90 2.91
CA GLN A 279 -1.81 -0.19 2.06
C GLN A 279 -0.73 -1.22 1.70
N ILE A 280 0.54 -0.82 1.60
CA ILE A 280 1.66 -1.76 1.42
C ILE A 280 1.80 -2.66 2.66
N ALA A 281 1.83 -2.07 3.86
CA ALA A 281 1.97 -2.80 5.11
C ALA A 281 0.83 -3.81 5.33
N MET A 282 -0.43 -3.39 5.18
CA MET A 282 -1.59 -4.25 5.40
C MET A 282 -1.61 -5.46 4.44
N LYS A 283 -1.25 -5.25 3.16
CA LYS A 283 -1.16 -6.34 2.17
C LYS A 283 -0.04 -7.34 2.46
N LEU A 284 1.10 -6.87 2.98
CA LEU A 284 2.21 -7.73 3.40
C LEU A 284 1.89 -8.53 4.67
N ILE A 285 1.08 -7.99 5.59
CA ILE A 285 0.71 -8.68 6.83
C ILE A 285 -0.33 -9.79 6.56
N GLY A 286 -1.34 -9.56 5.71
CA GLY A 286 -2.41 -10.57 5.50
C GLY A 286 -3.49 -10.25 4.48
N PHE A 287 -3.16 -10.29 3.18
CA PHE A 287 -4.10 -10.07 2.07
C PHE A 287 -5.42 -10.88 2.14
N ASP A 288 -5.36 -12.18 2.47
CA ASP A 288 -6.52 -13.09 2.45
C ASP A 288 -7.53 -12.90 3.61
N GLN A 289 -7.20 -12.09 4.62
CA GLN A 289 -8.02 -11.89 5.83
C GLN A 289 -8.52 -10.44 5.99
N GLY A 290 -8.03 -9.51 5.17
CA GLY A 290 -8.33 -8.09 5.29
C GLY A 290 -9.79 -7.74 5.00
N VAL A 291 -10.34 -6.83 5.81
CA VAL A 291 -11.65 -6.22 5.63
C VAL A 291 -11.45 -4.77 5.20
N THR A 292 -12.24 -4.34 4.21
CA THR A 292 -12.44 -2.92 3.89
C THR A 292 -13.73 -2.47 4.55
N LEU A 293 -13.63 -1.50 5.47
CA LEU A 293 -14.76 -0.88 6.16
C LEU A 293 -14.89 0.57 5.71
N LEU A 294 -16.09 0.99 5.32
CA LEU A 294 -16.42 2.39 5.09
C LEU A 294 -17.04 2.94 6.38
N GLY A 295 -16.22 3.65 7.18
CA GLY A 295 -16.63 4.24 8.45
C GLY A 295 -17.06 5.69 8.30
N GLY A 296 -17.89 6.18 9.21
CA GLY A 296 -18.48 7.53 9.19
C GLY A 296 -19.94 7.58 8.76
N PHE A 297 -20.41 6.56 8.04
CA PHE A 297 -21.84 6.40 7.72
C PHE A 297 -22.70 6.12 8.97
N PRO A 298 -24.01 6.40 8.93
CA PRO A 298 -24.95 6.10 10.02
C PRO A 298 -25.06 4.60 10.37
N VAL A 299 -24.68 3.73 9.43
CA VAL A 299 -24.48 2.29 9.66
C VAL A 299 -23.09 1.88 9.15
N PRO A 300 -22.42 0.88 9.74
CA PRO A 300 -21.19 0.32 9.20
C PRO A 300 -21.45 -0.36 7.84
N ILE A 301 -20.56 -0.11 6.88
CA ILE A 301 -20.59 -0.74 5.54
C ILE A 301 -19.26 -1.49 5.33
N ALA A 302 -19.29 -2.81 5.14
CA ALA A 302 -18.08 -3.63 5.06
C ALA A 302 -18.03 -4.56 3.83
N THR A 303 -16.81 -4.89 3.39
CA THR A 303 -16.55 -5.86 2.32
C THR A 303 -15.18 -6.54 2.54
N PRO A 304 -14.94 -7.78 2.06
CA PRO A 304 -13.58 -8.31 1.97
C PRO A 304 -12.66 -7.42 1.11
N ALA A 305 -11.39 -7.29 1.49
CA ALA A 305 -10.40 -6.46 0.78
C ALA A 305 -9.92 -7.03 -0.58
N HIS A 306 -10.44 -8.20 -1.00
CA HIS A 306 -10.09 -8.84 -2.27
C HIS A 306 -11.16 -8.60 -3.36
N GLY A 307 -10.73 -8.58 -4.63
CA GLY A 307 -11.63 -8.38 -5.77
C GLY A 307 -12.47 -9.61 -6.16
N THR A 308 -13.06 -9.56 -7.36
CA THR A 308 -13.97 -10.59 -7.90
C THR A 308 -13.32 -11.91 -8.30
N ALA A 309 -11.98 -11.99 -8.32
CA ALA A 309 -11.19 -13.19 -8.57
C ALA A 309 -11.69 -14.04 -9.76
N TYR A 310 -11.88 -13.38 -10.91
CA TYR A 310 -12.37 -13.96 -12.16
C TYR A 310 -11.61 -15.20 -12.63
N ASP A 311 -10.34 -15.33 -12.28
CA ASP A 311 -9.48 -16.49 -12.59
C ASP A 311 -9.86 -17.76 -11.80
N ILE A 312 -10.62 -17.64 -10.71
CA ILE A 312 -11.12 -18.77 -9.90
C ILE A 312 -12.65 -18.84 -9.79
N ALA A 313 -13.38 -17.92 -10.43
CA ALA A 313 -14.84 -17.93 -10.44
C ALA A 313 -15.42 -19.26 -10.96
N GLY A 314 -16.36 -19.85 -10.22
CA GLY A 314 -17.01 -21.11 -10.61
C GLY A 314 -16.20 -22.37 -10.30
N LYS A 315 -15.08 -22.27 -9.55
CA LYS A 315 -14.21 -23.42 -9.21
C LYS A 315 -14.45 -23.95 -7.79
N GLY A 316 -15.22 -23.27 -6.96
CA GLY A 316 -15.48 -23.68 -5.58
C GLY A 316 -14.29 -23.44 -4.63
N VAL A 317 -13.26 -22.70 -5.04
CA VAL A 317 -12.02 -22.50 -4.27
C VAL A 317 -11.88 -21.13 -3.60
N ALA A 318 -12.88 -20.25 -3.70
CA ALA A 318 -12.88 -18.97 -2.98
C ALA A 318 -12.75 -19.18 -1.46
N LYS A 319 -11.87 -18.40 -0.83
CA LYS A 319 -11.62 -18.42 0.61
C LYS A 319 -12.59 -17.48 1.31
N VAL A 320 -13.20 -17.95 2.41
CA VAL A 320 -14.20 -17.17 3.18
C VAL A 320 -13.61 -16.15 4.15
N GLY A 321 -12.31 -16.23 4.48
CA GLY A 321 -11.69 -15.53 5.62
C GLY A 321 -12.02 -14.04 5.71
N ALA A 322 -11.53 -13.25 4.76
CA ALA A 322 -11.83 -11.81 4.66
C ALA A 322 -13.34 -11.48 4.72
N ALA A 323 -14.19 -12.22 3.99
CA ALA A 323 -15.61 -11.90 3.90
C ALA A 323 -16.38 -12.28 5.19
N ARG A 324 -15.99 -13.37 5.84
CA ARG A 324 -16.47 -13.74 7.18
C ARG A 324 -16.06 -12.67 8.19
N ASN A 325 -14.79 -12.23 8.16
CA ASN A 325 -14.30 -11.19 9.06
C ASN A 325 -15.08 -9.88 8.84
N ALA A 326 -15.45 -9.55 7.60
CA ALA A 326 -16.29 -8.40 7.27
C ALA A 326 -17.70 -8.50 7.89
N VAL A 327 -18.36 -9.66 7.78
CA VAL A 327 -19.66 -9.91 8.42
C VAL A 327 -19.56 -9.82 9.95
N VAL A 328 -18.54 -10.43 10.55
CA VAL A 328 -18.37 -10.42 12.02
C VAL A 328 -18.07 -9.01 12.55
N LEU A 329 -17.25 -8.21 11.84
CA LEU A 329 -17.00 -6.82 12.19
C LEU A 329 -18.26 -5.96 12.06
N ALA A 330 -18.96 -6.06 10.92
CA ALA A 330 -20.21 -5.34 10.69
C ALA A 330 -21.29 -5.70 11.73
N ALA A 331 -21.38 -6.99 12.11
CA ALA A 331 -22.26 -7.45 13.18
C ALA A 331 -21.84 -6.92 14.55
N ARG A 332 -20.53 -6.83 14.86
CA ARG A 332 -20.06 -6.24 16.12
C ARG A 332 -20.48 -4.78 16.22
N MET A 333 -20.24 -3.99 15.17
CA MET A 333 -20.61 -2.57 15.11
C MET A 333 -22.13 -2.34 15.08
N GLY A 334 -22.87 -3.20 14.37
CA GLY A 334 -24.33 -3.10 14.27
C GLY A 334 -25.09 -3.42 15.58
N ARG A 335 -24.46 -4.06 16.58
CA ARG A 335 -25.10 -4.38 17.87
C ARG A 335 -25.50 -3.14 18.66
N GLU A 336 -24.71 -2.07 18.63
CA GLU A 336 -25.06 -0.83 19.32
C GLU A 336 -26.26 -0.14 18.68
N LEU A 337 -26.44 -0.28 17.37
CA LEU A 337 -27.60 0.24 16.65
C LEU A 337 -28.83 -0.62 16.94
N ALA A 338 -28.70 -1.95 16.93
CA ALA A 338 -29.78 -2.88 17.30
C ALA A 338 -30.22 -2.75 18.76
N ALA A 339 -29.35 -2.29 19.66
CA ALA A 339 -29.70 -1.99 21.04
C ALA A 339 -30.52 -0.68 21.21
N ARG A 340 -30.57 0.20 20.19
CA ARG A 340 -31.30 1.48 20.23
C ARG A 340 -32.76 1.36 19.78
N GLY A 341 -33.17 0.24 19.18
CA GLY A 341 -34.55 0.00 18.76
C GLY A 341 -34.69 -1.18 17.80
N THR A 342 -35.93 -1.62 17.61
CA THR A 342 -36.28 -2.71 16.68
C THR A 342 -36.31 -2.20 15.24
N ALA A 343 -35.70 -2.95 14.32
CA ALA A 343 -35.78 -2.66 12.88
C ALA A 343 -37.23 -2.64 12.37
N PRO A 344 -37.65 -1.62 11.58
CA PRO A 344 -38.99 -1.55 11.01
C PRO A 344 -39.20 -2.62 9.94
N ARG A 345 -40.43 -3.15 9.88
CA ARG A 345 -40.86 -4.18 8.93
C ARG A 345 -41.25 -3.57 7.58
N VAL A 346 -40.26 -3.06 6.86
CA VAL A 346 -40.44 -2.60 5.47
C VAL A 346 -40.00 -3.68 4.48
N SER A 347 -40.59 -3.67 3.29
CA SER A 347 -40.12 -4.45 2.15
C SER A 347 -38.94 -3.75 1.46
N VAL A 348 -38.25 -4.47 0.57
CA VAL A 348 -37.18 -3.87 -0.24
C VAL A 348 -37.77 -2.89 -1.27
N ALA A 349 -38.93 -3.20 -1.83
CA ALA A 349 -39.62 -2.35 -2.79
C ALA A 349 -40.07 -1.00 -2.19
N GLU A 350 -40.60 -1.00 -0.96
CA GLU A 350 -40.96 0.22 -0.22
C GLU A 350 -39.71 1.07 0.07
N ALA A 351 -38.65 0.47 0.60
CA ALA A 351 -37.39 1.16 0.88
C ALA A 351 -36.77 1.77 -0.40
N ARG A 352 -36.85 1.04 -1.51
CA ARG A 352 -36.43 1.51 -2.85
C ARG A 352 -37.30 2.65 -3.39
N SER A 353 -38.61 2.60 -3.19
CA SER A 353 -39.54 3.64 -3.62
C SER A 353 -39.38 4.93 -2.82
N ALA A 354 -39.12 4.82 -1.51
CA ALA A 354 -38.75 5.95 -0.66
C ALA A 354 -37.43 6.61 -1.09
N LEU A 355 -36.47 5.81 -1.57
CA LEU A 355 -35.20 6.30 -2.12
C LEU A 355 -35.38 7.05 -3.45
N ALA A 356 -36.23 6.54 -4.35
CA ALA A 356 -36.48 7.12 -5.68
C ALA A 356 -37.32 8.41 -5.62
N SER A 357 -38.43 8.40 -4.87
CA SER A 357 -39.38 9.52 -4.77
C SER A 357 -38.74 10.83 -4.27
N ARG A 358 -37.75 10.73 -3.36
CA ARG A 358 -37.01 11.91 -2.86
C ARG A 358 -36.05 12.52 -3.88
N ARG A 359 -35.51 11.75 -4.84
CA ARG A 359 -34.73 12.34 -5.97
C ARG A 359 -35.58 13.25 -6.84
N CYS A 360 -36.87 12.96 -7.00
CA CYS A 360 -37.79 13.78 -7.78
C CYS A 360 -38.04 15.15 -7.12
N ARG A 361 -38.17 15.19 -5.78
CA ARG A 361 -38.32 16.46 -5.03
C ARG A 361 -37.07 17.33 -5.01
N GLN A 362 -35.87 16.76 -5.18
CA GLN A 362 -34.61 17.50 -5.25
C GLN A 362 -34.23 17.94 -6.68
N ARG A 363 -35.09 17.72 -7.68
CA ARG A 363 -34.88 18.14 -9.08
C ARG A 363 -36.08 18.87 -9.68
N ARG A 364 -36.45 19.99 -9.06
CA ARG A 364 -37.10 21.12 -9.75
C ARG A 364 -36.38 22.41 -9.38
N PRO A 365 -35.66 23.05 -10.30
CA PRO A 365 -35.52 24.51 -10.26
C PRO A 365 -36.93 25.11 -10.34
N GLU A 366 -37.17 26.23 -9.66
CA GLU A 366 -38.38 27.01 -9.95
C GLU A 366 -38.38 27.41 -11.44
N PRO A 367 -39.55 27.38 -12.13
CA PRO A 367 -39.65 27.97 -13.45
C PRO A 367 -39.36 29.47 -13.32
N TRP A 368 -38.38 29.94 -14.07
CA TRP A 368 -37.98 31.34 -14.09
C TRP A 368 -39.19 32.19 -14.45
N ARG A 369 -39.58 33.11 -13.55
CA ARG A 369 -40.59 34.12 -13.86
C ARG A 369 -40.01 35.05 -14.92
N THR A 370 -40.50 34.92 -16.14
CA THR A 370 -40.21 35.87 -17.24
C THR A 370 -40.63 37.28 -16.82
N PRO A 371 -39.73 38.28 -16.85
CA PRO A 371 -40.12 39.67 -16.70
C PRO A 371 -41.07 40.07 -17.82
N THR A 372 -42.20 40.71 -17.46
CA THR A 372 -43.16 41.24 -18.41
C THR A 372 -42.54 42.33 -19.29
N ARG A 373 -42.89 42.35 -20.58
CA ARG A 373 -42.56 43.44 -21.49
C ARG A 373 -43.07 44.78 -20.93
N VAL A 374 -42.21 45.79 -20.92
CA VAL A 374 -42.61 47.20 -20.87
C VAL A 374 -42.40 47.79 -22.25
N SER A 375 -43.44 48.41 -22.81
CA SER A 375 -43.40 49.12 -24.09
C SER A 375 -42.93 50.57 -23.89
N PRO A 376 -42.34 51.23 -24.91
CA PRO A 376 -41.77 52.56 -24.77
C PRO A 376 -42.81 53.68 -25.01
N SER A 377 -42.85 54.69 -24.13
CA SER A 377 -43.47 55.98 -24.44
C SER A 377 -42.90 57.11 -23.56
N SER A 378 -42.84 58.31 -24.14
CA SER A 378 -42.61 59.63 -23.52
C SER A 378 -41.29 59.88 -22.73
N MET A 379 -40.41 60.69 -23.32
CA MET A 379 -39.61 61.66 -22.54
C MET A 379 -40.56 62.74 -21.95
N PRO A 380 -40.11 63.53 -20.97
CA PRO A 380 -39.59 64.85 -21.37
C PRO A 380 -38.31 65.30 -20.65
N THR A 381 -37.68 66.31 -21.26
CA THR A 381 -36.48 67.05 -20.84
C THR A 381 -36.68 67.98 -19.64
N THR A 382 -35.70 68.08 -18.74
CA THR A 382 -35.24 69.38 -18.20
C THR A 382 -33.80 69.31 -17.64
N THR A 383 -33.19 70.47 -17.45
CA THR A 383 -31.73 70.68 -17.33
C THR A 383 -31.26 71.23 -15.98
N CYS A 384 -29.96 71.10 -15.75
CA CYS A 384 -29.04 72.00 -15.01
C CYS A 384 -28.65 71.62 -13.57
N GLY A 385 -27.34 71.74 -13.28
CA GLY A 385 -26.70 71.43 -12.00
C GLY A 385 -25.23 71.02 -12.14
N THR A 386 -24.31 71.99 -12.33
CA THR A 386 -22.84 71.81 -12.18
C THR A 386 -22.50 71.43 -10.73
N TRP A 387 -21.36 70.84 -10.33
CA TRP A 387 -19.94 70.90 -10.74
C TRP A 387 -19.27 69.50 -10.55
N GLY A 388 -18.05 69.17 -10.97
CA GLY A 388 -17.04 69.87 -11.78
C GLY A 388 -15.62 69.25 -11.65
N SER A 389 -14.81 69.36 -12.72
CA SER A 389 -13.33 69.18 -12.81
C SER A 389 -12.67 67.80 -12.59
N ALA A 390 -11.80 67.44 -13.55
CA ALA A 390 -10.98 66.22 -13.66
C ALA A 390 -9.46 66.59 -13.51
N PRO A 391 -8.39 65.86 -13.99
CA PRO A 391 -8.34 64.59 -14.73
C PRO A 391 -7.17 63.60 -14.43
N ILE A 392 -7.23 62.50 -15.19
CA ILE A 392 -6.27 61.43 -15.55
C ILE A 392 -4.84 61.92 -15.92
N PRO A 393 -3.82 61.01 -15.93
CA PRO A 393 -3.35 60.44 -17.22
C PRO A 393 -3.00 58.93 -17.13
N GLY A 394 -2.92 58.14 -18.21
CA GLY A 394 -3.14 58.39 -19.65
C GLY A 394 -3.04 57.07 -20.45
N CYS A 395 -3.60 57.02 -21.67
CA CYS A 395 -3.74 55.78 -22.46
C CYS A 395 -2.67 55.56 -23.54
N SER A 396 -2.41 54.29 -23.90
CA SER A 396 -2.24 53.71 -25.27
C SER A 396 -1.41 52.41 -25.20
N GLY A 397 -1.60 51.39 -26.06
CA GLY A 397 -2.61 51.17 -27.10
C GLY A 397 -2.05 50.35 -28.28
N SER A 398 -2.63 49.17 -28.58
CA SER A 398 -2.32 48.29 -29.75
C SER A 398 -0.89 47.69 -29.82
N ALA A 399 -0.56 46.63 -30.57
CA ALA A 399 -1.30 45.45 -31.07
C ALA A 399 -0.29 44.30 -31.41
N PHE A 400 -0.81 43.08 -31.63
CA PHE A 400 -0.13 41.87 -32.14
C PHE A 400 0.38 42.05 -33.62
N PRO A 401 1.16 41.13 -34.26
CA PRO A 401 1.41 39.72 -33.92
C PRO A 401 2.85 39.13 -34.14
N SER A 402 2.98 37.85 -33.78
CA SER A 402 3.90 36.76 -34.19
C SER A 402 4.97 36.90 -35.31
N ALA A 403 6.18 36.37 -35.04
CA ALA A 403 6.96 35.46 -35.90
C ALA A 403 8.17 34.89 -35.12
N THR A 404 8.19 33.61 -34.70
CA THR A 404 8.95 32.49 -35.31
C THR A 404 10.40 32.74 -35.73
N ALA A 405 11.33 32.02 -35.08
CA ALA A 405 12.60 31.42 -35.57
C ALA A 405 13.59 32.31 -36.40
N THR A 406 14.91 32.24 -36.21
CA THR A 406 15.71 30.99 -36.23
C THR A 406 17.13 31.21 -35.66
N THR A 407 17.80 30.11 -35.31
CA THR A 407 19.28 29.89 -35.26
C THR A 407 20.19 30.94 -35.94
N ARG A 408 21.41 31.27 -35.45
CA ARG A 408 22.57 30.36 -35.24
C ARG A 408 23.82 31.14 -34.74
N GLN A 409 24.83 30.40 -34.24
CA GLN A 409 26.29 30.69 -34.24
C GLN A 409 26.80 32.00 -33.56
N SER A 410 27.62 32.02 -32.51
CA SER A 410 28.88 31.32 -32.14
C SER A 410 30.19 32.02 -32.59
N ALA A 411 30.78 32.81 -31.70
CA ALA A 411 32.22 33.03 -31.47
C ALA A 411 32.31 33.86 -30.16
N ALA A 412 33.05 33.51 -29.10
CA ALA A 412 34.46 33.16 -28.98
C ALA A 412 35.41 34.36 -29.17
N ALA A 413 35.58 35.16 -28.10
CA ALA A 413 36.73 36.05 -27.87
C ALA A 413 36.86 36.28 -26.34
N THR A 414 37.79 35.57 -25.69
CA THR A 414 39.05 36.10 -25.12
C THR A 414 38.94 37.05 -23.93
N CYS A 415 39.52 36.61 -22.81
CA CYS A 415 39.84 37.40 -21.62
C CYS A 415 41.01 38.36 -21.91
N PRO A 416 41.17 39.43 -21.12
CA PRO A 416 42.46 39.60 -20.45
C PRO A 416 42.35 39.86 -18.94
N GLN A 417 43.46 39.61 -18.25
CA GLN A 417 43.60 39.52 -16.80
C GLN A 417 44.00 40.86 -16.15
N THR A 418 43.59 41.04 -14.89
CA THR A 418 44.33 41.75 -13.83
C THR A 418 44.04 40.99 -12.52
N THR A 419 44.96 40.35 -11.78
CA THR A 419 46.06 40.92 -10.94
C THR A 419 45.59 42.11 -10.07
N ALA A 420 45.80 42.21 -8.75
CA ALA A 420 46.22 41.30 -7.67
C ALA A 420 45.61 41.87 -6.33
N ALA A 421 45.85 41.42 -5.09
CA ALA A 421 46.84 40.50 -4.51
C ALA A 421 46.34 39.88 -3.16
N THR A 422 47.29 39.38 -2.36
CA THR A 422 47.22 38.79 -1.00
C THR A 422 47.00 39.76 0.17
N ALA A 423 46.34 39.28 1.25
CA ALA A 423 46.87 39.35 2.63
C ALA A 423 46.13 38.37 3.57
N ALA A 424 46.78 37.92 4.65
CA ALA A 424 46.23 36.98 5.63
C ALA A 424 46.56 37.38 7.09
N ALA A 425 45.61 37.17 8.01
CA ALA A 425 45.75 37.04 9.47
C ALA A 425 44.41 36.47 10.01
N SER A 426 44.28 35.47 10.88
CA SER A 426 45.04 34.94 12.03
C SER A 426 44.69 35.59 13.38
N ALA A 427 44.62 34.73 14.43
CA ALA A 427 44.37 35.02 15.86
C ALA A 427 42.93 35.46 16.26
N SER A 428 42.49 35.36 17.53
CA SER A 428 42.45 34.20 18.48
C SER A 428 41.70 34.59 19.77
N SER A 429 40.93 33.65 20.35
CA SER A 429 40.57 33.50 21.78
C SER A 429 40.32 34.73 22.71
N ARG A 430 39.14 34.77 23.33
CA ARG A 430 38.86 35.09 24.77
C ARG A 430 37.43 34.60 25.06
N ARG A 431 37.21 33.48 25.77
CA ARG A 431 37.12 33.35 27.24
C ARG A 431 36.43 34.54 27.94
N SER A 432 35.19 34.34 28.36
CA SER A 432 34.57 35.06 29.48
C SER A 432 34.21 34.05 30.59
N THR A 433 34.62 34.36 31.81
CA THR A 433 34.42 33.55 33.01
C THR A 433 33.26 34.08 33.84
N TRP A 434 32.42 33.19 34.38
CA TRP A 434 31.57 33.49 35.52
C TRP A 434 31.79 32.45 36.63
N ARG A 435 31.92 32.90 37.88
CA ARG A 435 32.31 32.03 39.02
C ARG A 435 31.48 32.31 40.27
N ARG A 436 30.72 31.29 40.69
CA ARG A 436 30.28 30.92 42.06
C ARG A 436 29.66 31.97 43.01
N SER A 437 28.42 31.65 43.38
CA SER A 437 27.95 31.41 44.76
C SER A 437 26.69 30.52 44.69
N GLY A 438 26.30 29.64 45.63
CA GLY A 438 26.96 29.12 46.83
C GLY A 438 26.04 28.14 47.58
N ARG A 439 26.62 27.16 48.29
CA ARG A 439 26.02 26.21 49.29
C ARG A 439 24.97 25.16 48.82
N ALA A 440 25.30 23.91 49.12
CA ALA A 440 24.36 22.81 49.35
C ALA A 440 23.97 22.72 50.84
N PRO A 441 23.05 21.83 51.22
CA PRO A 441 23.47 20.83 52.22
C PRO A 441 22.96 19.39 51.96
N THR A 442 23.79 18.42 52.34
CA THR A 442 23.43 17.04 52.75
C THR A 442 24.25 16.71 54.01
N PRO A 443 23.69 15.95 54.98
CA PRO A 443 24.02 14.51 55.12
C PRO A 443 22.77 13.69 55.55
N SER A 444 22.76 12.36 55.78
CA SER A 444 23.80 11.38 56.16
C SER A 444 23.41 9.96 55.68
N ALA A 445 24.31 9.14 55.11
CA ALA A 445 25.16 8.11 55.76
C ALA A 445 24.38 6.85 56.27
N ARG A 446 24.88 5.59 56.23
CA ARG A 446 26.26 5.08 56.44
C ARG A 446 26.52 3.68 55.79
N ARG A 447 27.80 3.48 55.37
CA ARG A 447 28.71 2.29 55.57
C ARG A 447 28.35 0.92 54.96
N ALA A 448 29.27 -0.01 54.66
CA ALA A 448 30.76 -0.07 54.48
C ALA A 448 31.09 -1.45 53.82
N GLY A 449 32.26 -1.80 53.27
CA GLY A 449 33.54 -1.11 52.97
C GLY A 449 34.67 -2.12 52.60
N CYS A 450 35.85 -1.62 52.16
CA CYS A 450 37.18 -2.29 52.20
C CYS A 450 37.46 -3.53 51.27
N ILE A 451 38.69 -3.84 50.76
CA ILE A 451 40.03 -3.18 50.72
C ILE A 451 41.00 -3.90 49.72
N ARG A 452 41.95 -3.16 49.06
CA ARG A 452 43.24 -3.58 48.40
C ARG A 452 43.21 -4.65 47.25
N SER A 453 44.17 -4.78 46.31
CA SER A 453 45.42 -4.06 45.94
C SER A 453 45.86 -4.36 44.46
N ARG A 454 46.72 -3.50 43.87
CA ARG A 454 47.44 -3.65 42.56
C ARG A 454 48.75 -4.46 42.72
N PRO A 455 49.48 -4.98 41.68
CA PRO A 455 49.86 -4.39 40.35
C PRO A 455 49.76 -5.40 39.15
N ALA A 456 50.17 -5.22 37.89
CA ALA A 456 50.43 -4.13 36.91
C ALA A 456 50.75 -4.80 35.53
N MET A 457 50.71 -4.01 34.43
CA MET A 457 51.27 -4.28 33.08
C MET A 457 50.65 -5.37 32.17
N GLY A 458 50.33 -4.99 30.91
CA GLY A 458 49.96 -5.91 29.82
C GLY A 458 48.96 -5.29 28.81
N PHE A 459 49.38 -5.06 27.57
CA PHE A 459 48.53 -4.55 26.48
C PHE A 459 47.50 -5.61 25.99
N PRO A 460 46.28 -5.21 25.57
CA PRO A 460 45.27 -6.16 25.12
C PRO A 460 45.37 -6.47 23.61
N THR A 461 45.50 -7.76 23.27
CA THR A 461 45.17 -8.27 21.93
C THR A 461 44.28 -9.50 22.02
N ARG A 462 43.02 -9.36 21.57
CA ARG A 462 42.14 -10.37 20.93
C ARG A 462 40.67 -9.96 21.10
N TRP A 463 40.03 -9.63 19.99
CA TRP A 463 38.57 -9.58 19.89
C TRP A 463 38.01 -10.98 19.58
N TRP A 464 36.77 -11.22 20.04
CA TRP A 464 35.91 -12.39 19.80
C TRP A 464 36.22 -13.69 20.59
N PRO A 465 35.41 -14.03 21.62
CA PRO A 465 35.46 -15.33 22.30
C PRO A 465 34.65 -16.42 21.57
N ARG A 466 35.08 -17.68 21.73
CA ARG A 466 34.33 -18.88 21.31
C ARG A 466 33.18 -19.19 22.29
N PRO A 467 32.11 -19.89 21.85
CA PRO A 467 30.94 -20.16 22.68
C PRO A 467 31.16 -21.34 23.64
N GLY A 468 30.60 -21.23 24.85
CA GLY A 468 30.56 -22.35 25.80
C GLY A 468 29.89 -22.03 27.13
N SER A 469 28.60 -22.33 27.25
CA SER A 469 28.01 -22.95 28.46
C SER A 469 26.52 -23.29 28.24
N THR A 470 26.04 -24.28 28.97
CA THR A 470 24.72 -24.92 28.83
C THR A 470 23.66 -24.23 29.70
N ALA A 471 22.49 -23.92 29.14
CA ALA A 471 21.32 -23.52 29.92
C ALA A 471 19.99 -24.03 29.32
N ARG A 472 19.16 -24.56 30.23
CA ARG A 472 17.95 -25.38 30.01
C ARG A 472 16.89 -24.76 29.09
N THR A 473 16.38 -25.57 28.15
CA THR A 473 15.13 -25.30 27.39
C THR A 473 13.87 -25.56 28.22
N PRO A 474 12.80 -24.78 28.00
CA PRO A 474 11.42 -25.27 28.01
C PRO A 474 10.89 -25.42 26.57
N ARG A 475 10.92 -26.64 26.02
CA ARG A 475 10.33 -26.95 24.71
C ARG A 475 8.84 -27.29 24.83
N ARG A 476 7.94 -26.39 24.41
CA ARG A 476 6.59 -26.71 23.87
C ARG A 476 6.05 -25.51 23.07
N CYS A 477 5.09 -25.77 22.17
CA CYS A 477 4.39 -24.78 21.32
C CYS A 477 5.15 -24.10 20.17
N TRP A 478 5.87 -24.86 19.33
CA TRP A 478 5.92 -24.58 17.87
C TRP A 478 5.92 -25.89 17.06
N ARG A 479 4.71 -26.40 16.75
CA ARG A 479 4.49 -27.42 15.71
C ARG A 479 3.68 -26.79 14.57
N ARG A 480 4.00 -27.20 13.33
CA ARG A 480 3.26 -26.92 12.06
C ARG A 480 3.30 -25.47 11.54
N ARG A 481 4.41 -25.08 10.91
CA ARG A 481 4.36 -24.13 9.78
C ARG A 481 4.04 -24.92 8.49
N ARG A 482 3.05 -24.48 7.71
CA ARG A 482 2.84 -24.96 6.33
C ARG A 482 3.86 -24.25 5.41
N PRO A 483 4.37 -24.91 4.35
CA PRO A 483 5.35 -24.30 3.45
C PRO A 483 4.73 -23.14 2.64
N PHE A 484 5.54 -22.10 2.42
CA PHE A 484 5.21 -20.94 1.59
C PHE A 484 4.94 -21.41 0.15
N ARG A 485 3.77 -21.07 -0.42
CA ARG A 485 3.47 -21.40 -1.82
C ARG A 485 4.05 -20.33 -2.75
N TRP A 486 4.66 -20.82 -3.82
CA TRP A 486 5.44 -20.08 -4.81
C TRP A 486 4.62 -18.99 -5.54
N CYS A 487 5.18 -17.78 -5.68
CA CYS A 487 4.74 -16.83 -6.69
C CYS A 487 5.35 -17.24 -8.05
N ALA A 488 4.63 -18.09 -8.78
CA ALA A 488 5.16 -18.85 -9.91
C ALA A 488 5.42 -18.02 -11.21
N ALA A 489 5.28 -16.70 -11.17
CA ALA A 489 5.28 -15.83 -12.35
C ALA A 489 6.61 -15.80 -13.13
N CYS A 490 7.75 -16.03 -12.48
CA CYS A 490 9.07 -15.99 -13.14
C CYS A 490 9.63 -17.36 -13.55
N ALA A 491 9.10 -18.48 -13.03
CA ALA A 491 9.81 -19.76 -13.18
C ALA A 491 8.94 -21.04 -13.26
N THR A 492 7.62 -20.96 -13.51
CA THR A 492 6.86 -22.08 -14.11
C THR A 492 6.50 -21.83 -15.58
N SER A 493 6.95 -20.73 -16.19
CA SER A 493 6.79 -20.58 -17.63
C SER A 493 7.68 -21.62 -18.33
N ARG A 494 7.08 -22.68 -18.87
CA ARG A 494 7.62 -23.43 -20.02
C ARG A 494 7.65 -22.52 -21.25
N ARG A 495 8.35 -21.39 -21.15
CA ARG A 495 8.66 -20.54 -22.29
C ARG A 495 9.72 -21.28 -23.09
N ARG A 496 9.29 -21.72 -24.29
CA ARG A 496 10.20 -22.04 -25.39
C ARG A 496 11.33 -20.99 -25.41
N LEU A 497 12.57 -21.43 -25.61
CA LEU A 497 13.71 -20.55 -25.85
C LEU A 497 13.28 -19.40 -26.78
N PRO A 498 13.39 -18.13 -26.36
CA PRO A 498 12.70 -17.03 -27.05
C PRO A 498 13.44 -16.59 -28.32
N ALA A 499 13.48 -17.46 -29.33
CA ALA A 499 14.04 -17.22 -30.67
C ALA A 499 13.32 -16.10 -31.47
N ARG A 500 12.44 -15.31 -30.83
CA ARG A 500 11.58 -14.30 -31.46
C ARG A 500 11.41 -13.02 -30.62
N ARG A 501 12.43 -12.60 -29.87
CA ARG A 501 12.57 -11.17 -29.47
C ARG A 501 13.81 -10.59 -30.13
N ARG A 502 13.61 -9.82 -31.21
CA ARG A 502 14.69 -9.09 -31.88
C ARG A 502 15.27 -8.02 -30.95
N ARG A 503 16.60 -7.91 -30.94
CA ARG A 503 17.35 -6.79 -30.37
C ARG A 503 16.80 -5.45 -30.90
N GLY A 504 16.77 -4.40 -30.08
CA GLY A 504 16.21 -3.09 -30.47
C GLY A 504 14.68 -2.97 -30.61
N ALA A 505 13.91 -4.06 -30.63
CA ALA A 505 12.46 -4.00 -30.93
C ALA A 505 11.58 -3.37 -29.82
N ALA A 506 12.13 -3.12 -28.62
CA ALA A 506 11.38 -2.59 -27.48
C ALA A 506 11.84 -1.18 -27.11
N ARG A 507 10.89 -0.22 -27.01
CA ARG A 507 11.10 1.19 -26.62
C ARG A 507 11.71 1.41 -25.23
N ARG A 508 12.05 0.35 -24.48
CA ARG A 508 12.65 0.35 -23.13
C ARG A 508 13.78 -0.68 -22.96
N SER A 509 14.42 -1.12 -24.05
CA SER A 509 15.59 -2.01 -24.01
C SER A 509 16.91 -1.24 -23.86
N MET A 510 18.01 -1.93 -23.54
CA MET A 510 19.37 -1.34 -23.49
C MET A 510 19.86 -0.82 -24.85
N ASP A 511 19.20 -1.21 -25.95
CA ASP A 511 19.46 -0.70 -27.30
C ASP A 511 18.72 0.61 -27.62
N CYS A 512 17.71 0.98 -26.82
CA CYS A 512 16.85 2.13 -27.10
C CYS A 512 17.66 3.46 -27.01
N PRO A 513 17.78 4.27 -28.07
CA PRO A 513 18.61 5.48 -28.06
C PRO A 513 18.24 6.46 -26.95
N ARG A 514 16.93 6.64 -26.69
CA ARG A 514 16.43 7.50 -25.59
C ARG A 514 16.81 6.96 -24.20
N TRP A 515 16.84 5.64 -24.02
CA TRP A 515 17.26 5.03 -22.76
C TRP A 515 18.78 5.20 -22.57
N ARG A 516 19.55 4.95 -23.63
CA ARG A 516 21.01 5.10 -23.65
C ARG A 516 21.45 6.55 -23.41
N ALA A 517 20.71 7.54 -23.91
CA ALA A 517 20.94 8.95 -23.62
C ALA A 517 20.78 9.28 -22.12
N GLY A 518 19.81 8.64 -21.43
CA GLY A 518 19.70 8.75 -19.97
C GLY A 518 20.81 8.01 -19.23
N TYR A 519 21.18 6.81 -19.69
CA TYR A 519 22.29 6.02 -19.14
C TYR A 519 23.63 6.78 -19.20
N ALA A 520 23.90 7.50 -20.30
CA ALA A 520 25.10 8.32 -20.48
C ALA A 520 25.31 9.39 -19.38
N LEU A 521 24.25 9.79 -18.67
CA LEU A 521 24.33 10.75 -17.57
C LEU A 521 24.96 10.15 -16.30
N LEU A 522 24.95 8.82 -16.12
CA LEU A 522 25.48 8.16 -14.92
C LEU A 522 26.97 8.49 -14.68
N ALA A 523 27.77 8.49 -15.76
CA ALA A 523 29.18 8.89 -15.71
C ALA A 523 29.37 10.31 -15.17
N ARG A 524 28.52 11.28 -15.58
CA ARG A 524 28.60 12.68 -15.11
C ARG A 524 28.35 12.79 -13.61
N HIS A 525 27.47 11.95 -13.06
CA HIS A 525 27.15 11.88 -11.64
C HIS A 525 28.02 10.90 -10.86
N ARG A 526 29.07 10.31 -11.48
CA ARG A 526 29.97 9.30 -10.89
C ARG A 526 29.24 8.05 -10.35
N LEU A 527 28.07 7.73 -10.89
CA LEU A 527 27.24 6.58 -10.52
C LEU A 527 27.65 5.32 -11.31
N HIS A 528 27.60 4.16 -10.66
CA HIS A 528 27.65 2.86 -11.34
C HIS A 528 26.23 2.37 -11.68
N PHE A 529 26.12 1.34 -12.51
CA PHE A 529 24.85 0.74 -12.91
C PHE A 529 24.68 -0.70 -12.41
N GLU A 530 23.70 -0.89 -11.53
CA GLU A 530 23.25 -2.18 -11.02
C GLU A 530 22.40 -2.91 -12.08
N LEU A 531 23.01 -3.78 -12.88
CA LEU A 531 22.36 -4.48 -13.97
C LEU A 531 21.79 -5.83 -13.51
N GLN A 532 20.48 -5.89 -13.28
CA GLN A 532 19.74 -7.16 -13.19
C GLN A 532 19.14 -7.51 -14.55
N THR A 533 19.67 -8.54 -15.22
CA THR A 533 19.16 -9.04 -16.50
C THR A 533 19.45 -10.54 -16.65
N PRO A 534 18.58 -11.33 -17.31
CA PRO A 534 18.90 -12.71 -17.65
C PRO A 534 20.02 -12.80 -18.69
N TRP A 535 20.80 -13.88 -18.64
CA TRP A 535 22.03 -14.02 -19.42
C TRP A 535 21.89 -13.89 -20.94
N TRP A 536 20.72 -14.19 -21.51
CA TRP A 536 20.45 -14.03 -22.95
C TRP A 536 20.27 -12.57 -23.41
N HIS A 537 20.58 -11.59 -22.55
CA HIS A 537 20.65 -10.15 -22.87
C HIS A 537 22.02 -9.53 -22.53
N LEU A 538 23.03 -10.33 -22.18
CA LEU A 538 24.36 -9.81 -21.85
C LEU A 538 25.16 -9.38 -23.09
N ASP A 539 24.72 -9.74 -24.29
CA ASP A 539 25.22 -9.21 -25.57
C ASP A 539 24.95 -7.69 -25.70
N ALA A 540 23.71 -7.27 -25.39
CA ALA A 540 23.34 -5.86 -25.35
C ALA A 540 23.98 -5.13 -24.15
N ALA A 541 24.23 -5.84 -23.04
CA ALA A 541 24.99 -5.29 -21.91
C ALA A 541 26.47 -5.07 -22.25
N ALA A 542 27.10 -5.99 -22.99
CA ALA A 542 28.49 -5.87 -23.44
C ALA A 542 28.64 -4.69 -24.41
N ALA A 543 27.72 -4.53 -25.37
CA ALA A 543 27.67 -3.34 -26.21
C ALA A 543 27.52 -2.06 -25.37
N LEU A 544 26.60 -2.04 -24.39
CA LEU A 544 26.43 -0.88 -23.49
C LEU A 544 27.70 -0.55 -22.69
N ALA A 545 28.39 -1.56 -22.16
CA ALA A 545 29.63 -1.40 -21.42
C ALA A 545 30.73 -0.76 -22.30
N ARG A 546 30.88 -1.27 -23.53
CA ARG A 546 31.85 -0.80 -24.53
C ARG A 546 31.59 0.63 -24.97
N ASP A 547 30.34 0.97 -25.21
CA ASP A 547 29.94 2.29 -25.70
C ASP A 547 30.01 3.38 -24.60
N PHE A 548 30.08 2.97 -23.32
CA PHE A 548 30.13 3.86 -22.16
C PHE A 548 31.19 3.41 -21.14
N PRO A 549 32.48 3.38 -21.51
CA PRO A 549 33.55 2.77 -20.69
C PRO A 549 33.77 3.48 -19.35
N ALA A 550 33.36 4.75 -19.23
CA ALA A 550 33.44 5.53 -17.99
C ALA A 550 32.37 5.16 -16.94
N THR A 551 31.34 4.38 -17.30
CA THR A 551 30.32 3.92 -16.35
C THR A 551 30.60 2.47 -15.96
N THR A 552 30.83 2.21 -14.68
CA THR A 552 30.95 0.85 -14.15
C THR A 552 29.60 0.16 -14.19
N ILE A 553 29.54 -1.07 -14.72
CA ILE A 553 28.37 -1.94 -14.63
C ILE A 553 28.65 -3.03 -13.61
N VAL A 554 27.72 -3.28 -12.69
CA VAL A 554 27.76 -4.45 -11.82
C VAL A 554 26.62 -5.39 -12.20
N LEU A 555 26.97 -6.56 -12.72
CA LEU A 555 26.01 -7.60 -13.07
C LEU A 555 25.48 -8.27 -11.80
N ASN A 556 24.16 -8.18 -11.61
CA ASN A 556 23.47 -8.76 -10.48
C ASN A 556 23.08 -10.23 -10.70
N HIS A 557 23.05 -10.96 -9.58
CA HIS A 557 22.65 -12.37 -9.48
C HIS A 557 23.34 -13.29 -10.50
N THR A 558 24.61 -13.03 -10.79
CA THR A 558 25.42 -13.87 -11.68
C THR A 558 24.82 -14.04 -13.10
N GLY A 559 23.97 -13.12 -13.56
CA GLY A 559 23.26 -13.24 -14.84
C GLY A 559 22.06 -14.21 -14.85
N LEU A 560 21.51 -14.54 -13.68
CA LEU A 560 20.36 -15.45 -13.48
C LEU A 560 20.51 -16.83 -14.17
N PRO A 561 21.51 -17.65 -13.78
CA PRO A 561 21.75 -18.99 -14.33
C PRO A 561 20.76 -20.05 -13.80
N ALA A 562 19.45 -19.76 -13.85
CA ALA A 562 18.40 -20.60 -13.28
C ALA A 562 18.23 -21.96 -13.99
N ASP A 563 18.50 -22.00 -15.30
CA ASP A 563 18.62 -23.25 -16.04
C ASP A 563 19.98 -23.89 -15.76
N ARG A 564 19.96 -25.03 -15.06
CA ARG A 564 21.13 -25.82 -14.69
C ARG A 564 21.43 -26.97 -15.67
N SER A 565 20.75 -27.04 -16.82
CA SER A 565 21.07 -28.01 -17.87
C SER A 565 22.46 -27.72 -18.48
N PRO A 566 23.14 -28.72 -19.08
CA PRO A 566 24.42 -28.50 -19.76
C PRO A 566 24.33 -27.42 -20.85
N GLN A 567 23.20 -27.37 -21.56
CA GLN A 567 22.92 -26.43 -22.63
C GLN A 567 22.71 -25.01 -22.09
N GLY A 568 21.89 -24.86 -21.04
CA GLY A 568 21.66 -23.59 -20.35
C GLY A 568 22.93 -23.01 -19.74
N LEU A 569 23.73 -23.83 -19.06
CA LEU A 569 25.02 -23.43 -18.50
C LEU A 569 26.05 -23.08 -19.58
N ALA A 570 26.07 -23.79 -20.72
CA ALA A 570 26.94 -23.44 -21.85
C ALA A 570 26.53 -22.10 -22.51
N GLY A 571 25.22 -21.83 -22.62
CA GLY A 571 24.71 -20.54 -23.09
C GLY A 571 25.06 -19.40 -22.14
N TRP A 572 24.84 -19.61 -20.83
CA TRP A 572 25.21 -18.68 -19.77
C TRP A 572 26.72 -18.37 -19.77
N ARG A 573 27.60 -19.38 -19.82
CA ARG A 573 29.07 -19.18 -19.89
C ARG A 573 29.48 -18.26 -21.03
N ARG A 574 29.03 -18.55 -22.27
CA ARG A 574 29.36 -17.73 -23.45
C ARG A 574 28.90 -16.28 -23.29
N ALA A 575 27.73 -16.07 -22.69
CA ALA A 575 27.19 -14.72 -22.46
C ALA A 575 27.96 -13.96 -21.35
N MET A 576 28.38 -14.67 -20.30
CA MET A 576 29.24 -14.12 -19.24
C MET A 576 30.65 -13.80 -19.78
N GLU A 577 31.24 -14.69 -20.59
CA GLU A 577 32.54 -14.52 -21.24
C GLU A 577 32.53 -13.37 -22.25
N LEU A 578 31.43 -13.16 -22.97
CA LEU A 578 31.25 -11.99 -23.84
C LEU A 578 31.25 -10.68 -23.04
N LEU A 579 30.51 -10.64 -21.93
CA LEU A 579 30.42 -9.44 -21.10
C LEU A 579 31.71 -9.14 -20.32
N ALA A 580 32.41 -10.18 -19.84
CA ALA A 580 33.64 -10.03 -19.08
C ALA A 580 34.82 -9.46 -19.90
N ARG A 581 34.73 -9.43 -21.23
CA ARG A 581 35.69 -8.72 -22.11
C ARG A 581 35.72 -7.21 -21.84
N GLU A 582 34.62 -6.65 -21.37
CA GLU A 582 34.48 -5.22 -21.16
C GLU A 582 35.04 -4.87 -19.76
N PRO A 583 36.09 -4.03 -19.65
CA PRO A 583 36.87 -3.88 -18.42
C PRO A 583 36.12 -3.14 -17.30
N ASN A 584 35.13 -2.32 -17.66
CA ASN A 584 34.25 -1.60 -16.74
C ASN A 584 33.13 -2.45 -16.12
N VAL A 585 33.14 -3.78 -16.31
CA VAL A 585 32.12 -4.68 -15.77
C VAL A 585 32.65 -5.55 -14.63
N ALA A 586 31.91 -5.57 -13.52
CA ALA A 586 32.08 -6.48 -12.39
C ALA A 586 30.82 -7.36 -12.19
N VAL A 587 30.93 -8.42 -11.39
CA VAL A 587 29.84 -9.37 -11.11
C VAL A 587 29.60 -9.56 -9.61
N LYS A 588 28.33 -9.48 -9.20
CA LYS A 588 27.84 -9.97 -7.92
C LYS A 588 27.41 -11.43 -8.06
N ILE A 589 28.16 -12.31 -7.41
CA ILE A 589 27.86 -13.73 -7.23
C ILE A 589 26.79 -13.84 -6.14
N SER A 590 25.53 -13.85 -6.57
CA SER A 590 24.34 -13.91 -5.72
C SER A 590 23.15 -14.53 -6.48
N GLY A 591 21.99 -14.68 -5.82
CA GLY A 591 20.74 -15.09 -6.48
C GLY A 591 20.80 -16.44 -7.18
N LEU A 592 21.58 -17.39 -6.63
CA LEU A 592 21.85 -18.70 -7.22
C LEU A 592 20.79 -19.77 -6.91
N GLY A 593 19.66 -19.38 -6.31
CA GLY A 593 18.55 -20.29 -5.98
C GLY A 593 18.00 -20.99 -7.22
N VAL A 594 17.73 -22.29 -7.09
CA VAL A 594 17.16 -23.11 -8.17
C VAL A 594 15.74 -23.54 -7.78
N PRO A 595 14.72 -23.31 -8.62
CA PRO A 595 13.35 -23.75 -8.39
C PRO A 595 13.23 -25.19 -7.87
N GLY A 596 12.55 -25.36 -6.73
CA GLY A 596 12.27 -26.68 -6.14
C GLY A 596 13.48 -27.42 -5.57
N ARG A 597 14.67 -26.82 -5.49
CA ARG A 597 15.88 -27.44 -4.94
C ARG A 597 16.42 -26.62 -3.77
N ARG A 598 16.81 -27.28 -2.68
CA ARG A 598 17.56 -26.65 -1.58
C ARG A 598 18.89 -26.12 -2.11
N TRP A 599 19.30 -24.94 -1.67
CA TRP A 599 20.61 -24.39 -1.97
C TRP A 599 21.68 -25.20 -1.22
N THR A 600 22.73 -25.64 -1.92
CA THR A 600 23.87 -26.34 -1.29
C THR A 600 25.18 -25.91 -1.94
N PRO A 601 26.32 -25.94 -1.21
CA PRO A 601 27.63 -25.57 -1.76
C PRO A 601 27.96 -26.35 -3.04
N ALA A 602 27.76 -27.67 -3.02
CA ALA A 602 27.98 -28.56 -4.15
C ALA A 602 27.14 -28.21 -5.41
N LEU A 603 25.89 -27.73 -5.23
CA LEU A 603 25.03 -27.32 -6.35
C LEU A 603 25.52 -26.00 -6.99
N GLN A 604 26.03 -25.08 -6.18
CA GLN A 604 26.43 -23.75 -6.66
C GLN A 604 27.90 -23.67 -7.09
N ALA A 605 28.77 -24.53 -6.56
CA ALA A 605 30.21 -24.52 -6.79
C ALA A 605 30.62 -24.38 -8.27
N PRO A 606 30.01 -25.09 -9.24
CA PRO A 606 30.39 -24.95 -10.65
C PRO A 606 30.19 -23.52 -11.17
N VAL A 607 29.06 -22.89 -10.82
CA VAL A 607 28.69 -21.56 -11.32
C VAL A 607 29.42 -20.43 -10.59
N VAL A 608 29.67 -20.59 -9.30
CA VAL A 608 30.55 -19.68 -8.54
C VAL A 608 31.98 -19.71 -9.11
N ARG A 609 32.54 -20.92 -9.32
CA ARG A 609 33.89 -21.08 -9.88
C ARG A 609 33.98 -20.58 -11.32
N ASP A 610 32.99 -20.85 -12.16
CA ASP A 610 32.93 -20.28 -13.50
C ASP A 610 32.85 -18.75 -13.48
N ALA A 611 32.02 -18.14 -12.62
CA ALA A 611 31.94 -16.68 -12.53
C ALA A 611 33.27 -16.04 -12.10
N ILE A 612 33.96 -16.62 -11.11
CA ILE A 612 35.30 -16.18 -10.66
C ILE A 612 36.33 -16.36 -11.79
N ARG A 613 36.33 -17.51 -12.48
CA ARG A 613 37.22 -17.80 -13.62
C ARG A 613 37.03 -16.81 -14.78
N ILE A 614 35.78 -16.46 -15.07
CA ILE A 614 35.42 -15.62 -16.23
C ILE A 614 35.72 -14.13 -15.97
N PHE A 615 35.40 -13.60 -14.79
CA PHE A 615 35.61 -12.19 -14.47
C PHE A 615 36.99 -11.90 -13.87
N GLY A 616 37.62 -12.90 -13.27
CA GLY A 616 38.77 -12.73 -12.38
C GLY A 616 38.32 -12.33 -10.97
N VAL A 617 39.11 -12.70 -9.95
CA VAL A 617 38.83 -12.33 -8.56
C VAL A 617 38.69 -10.80 -8.40
N GLU A 618 39.48 -10.00 -9.10
CA GLU A 618 39.45 -8.53 -9.05
C GLU A 618 38.13 -7.89 -9.51
N ARG A 619 37.23 -8.65 -10.15
CA ARG A 619 35.94 -8.15 -10.67
C ARG A 619 34.75 -8.99 -10.21
N ALA A 620 34.96 -9.92 -9.28
CA ALA A 620 33.91 -10.73 -8.67
C ALA A 620 33.73 -10.38 -7.19
N MET A 621 32.49 -10.40 -6.69
CA MET A 621 32.20 -10.28 -5.26
C MET A 621 31.02 -11.17 -4.88
N PHE A 622 31.00 -11.68 -3.66
CA PHE A 622 29.81 -12.31 -3.09
C PHE A 622 28.81 -11.26 -2.64
N ALA A 623 27.52 -11.54 -2.84
CA ALA A 623 26.43 -10.76 -2.29
C ALA A 623 25.26 -11.69 -1.93
N SER A 624 24.36 -11.21 -1.08
CA SER A 624 23.11 -11.93 -0.81
C SER A 624 21.98 -11.39 -1.70
N ASN A 625 21.00 -12.24 -2.01
CA ASN A 625 19.69 -11.81 -2.52
C ASN A 625 18.62 -12.08 -1.45
N PHE A 626 18.95 -11.80 -0.18
CA PHE A 626 17.98 -11.84 0.92
C PHE A 626 17.02 -10.63 0.84
N PRO A 627 15.73 -10.81 1.19
CA PRO A 627 15.12 -12.02 1.76
C PRO A 627 14.66 -13.06 0.73
N VAL A 628 14.81 -12.85 -0.59
CA VAL A 628 14.30 -13.79 -1.61
C VAL A 628 14.98 -15.15 -1.54
N ASP A 629 16.28 -15.21 -1.28
CA ASP A 629 17.03 -16.45 -1.12
C ASP A 629 16.58 -17.30 0.10
N SER A 630 15.83 -16.72 1.06
CA SER A 630 15.23 -17.45 2.19
C SER A 630 14.25 -18.56 1.79
N LEU A 631 13.81 -18.55 0.53
CA LEU A 631 12.99 -19.60 -0.07
C LEU A 631 13.75 -20.92 -0.31
N VAL A 632 15.09 -20.92 -0.28
CA VAL A 632 15.94 -22.08 -0.61
C VAL A 632 17.06 -22.40 0.40
N ALA A 633 17.45 -21.45 1.26
CA ALA A 633 18.38 -21.63 2.38
C ALA A 633 18.30 -20.48 3.40
N THR A 634 18.89 -20.63 4.59
CA THR A 634 19.13 -19.52 5.53
C THR A 634 20.29 -18.63 5.07
N PHE A 635 20.48 -17.47 5.71
CA PHE A 635 21.59 -16.57 5.38
C PHE A 635 22.94 -17.25 5.65
N ASP A 636 23.07 -17.86 6.83
CA ASP A 636 24.26 -18.58 7.26
C ASP A 636 24.60 -19.74 6.32
N GLU A 637 23.59 -20.54 5.91
CA GLU A 637 23.77 -21.64 4.94
C GLU A 637 24.36 -21.16 3.61
N ILE A 638 23.97 -19.97 3.14
CA ILE A 638 24.51 -19.37 1.90
C ILE A 638 25.92 -18.80 2.12
N PHE A 639 26.12 -18.08 3.23
CA PHE A 639 27.41 -17.45 3.54
C PHE A 639 28.52 -18.47 3.81
N ASP A 640 28.25 -19.46 4.68
CA ASP A 640 29.15 -20.59 4.96
C ASP A 640 29.41 -21.41 3.70
N GLY A 641 28.39 -21.59 2.86
CA GLY A 641 28.54 -22.29 1.59
C GLY A 641 29.41 -21.55 0.59
N PHE A 642 29.38 -20.22 0.54
CA PHE A 642 30.36 -19.46 -0.25
C PHE A 642 31.77 -19.63 0.32
N LEU A 643 31.95 -19.58 1.65
CA LEU A 643 33.24 -19.82 2.30
C LEU A 643 33.80 -21.23 2.01
N GLU A 644 32.93 -22.25 1.92
CA GLU A 644 33.30 -23.60 1.51
C GLU A 644 33.75 -23.66 0.05
N ILE A 645 32.98 -23.08 -0.89
CA ILE A 645 33.25 -23.16 -2.33
C ILE A 645 34.64 -22.60 -2.69
N VAL A 646 35.06 -21.52 -2.01
CA VAL A 646 36.34 -20.83 -2.24
C VAL A 646 37.42 -21.12 -1.20
N ARG A 647 37.24 -22.16 -0.37
CA ARG A 647 38.20 -22.51 0.70
C ARG A 647 39.64 -22.73 0.21
N GLY A 648 39.81 -23.15 -1.04
CA GLY A 648 41.12 -23.36 -1.68
C GLY A 648 41.73 -22.14 -2.37
N LEU A 649 41.10 -20.96 -2.34
CA LEU A 649 41.71 -19.72 -2.85
C LEU A 649 42.59 -19.07 -1.77
N PRO A 650 43.66 -18.32 -2.16
CA PRO A 650 44.46 -17.53 -1.23
C PRO A 650 43.61 -16.57 -0.39
N ASP A 651 44.03 -16.27 0.84
CA ASP A 651 43.25 -15.40 1.74
C ASP A 651 43.08 -13.97 1.22
N ALA A 652 44.03 -13.47 0.42
CA ALA A 652 43.89 -12.20 -0.29
C ALA A 652 42.72 -12.23 -1.30
N ASP A 653 42.59 -13.32 -2.06
CA ASP A 653 41.51 -13.49 -3.04
C ASP A 653 40.16 -13.72 -2.36
N ARG A 654 40.14 -14.49 -1.27
CA ARG A 654 38.94 -14.63 -0.42
C ARG A 654 38.50 -13.27 0.13
N ARG A 655 39.44 -12.45 0.64
CA ARG A 655 39.14 -11.10 1.13
C ARG A 655 38.58 -10.18 0.03
N ARG A 656 39.14 -10.23 -1.19
CA ARG A 656 38.62 -9.49 -2.35
C ARG A 656 37.18 -9.87 -2.68
N LEU A 657 36.88 -11.18 -2.73
CA LEU A 657 35.53 -11.69 -3.01
C LEU A 657 34.50 -11.30 -1.94
N PHE A 658 34.87 -11.28 -0.66
CA PHE A 658 33.94 -11.00 0.45
C PHE A 658 33.91 -9.53 0.90
N HIS A 659 34.91 -8.72 0.58
CA HIS A 659 35.09 -7.39 1.16
C HIS A 659 35.70 -6.37 0.19
N ASP A 660 36.97 -6.52 -0.22
CA ASP A 660 37.74 -5.40 -0.79
C ASP A 660 37.17 -4.90 -2.12
N ASN A 661 36.59 -5.80 -2.94
CA ASN A 661 35.94 -5.40 -4.19
C ASN A 661 34.64 -4.62 -3.94
N ALA A 662 33.89 -4.95 -2.89
CA ALA A 662 32.70 -4.20 -2.53
C ALA A 662 33.08 -2.79 -2.06
N VAL A 663 34.06 -2.67 -1.16
CA VAL A 663 34.59 -1.36 -0.70
C VAL A 663 35.04 -0.51 -1.90
N ARG A 664 35.86 -1.08 -2.80
CA ARG A 664 36.39 -0.36 -3.96
C ARG A 664 35.32 0.04 -5.00
N LEU A 665 34.34 -0.81 -5.29
CA LEU A 665 33.35 -0.56 -6.34
C LEU A 665 32.17 0.31 -5.85
N TYR A 666 31.77 0.18 -4.58
CA TYR A 666 30.69 0.97 -3.98
C TYR A 666 31.17 2.23 -3.26
N ARG A 667 32.48 2.36 -2.99
CA ARG A 667 33.09 3.46 -2.22
C ARG A 667 32.52 3.52 -0.79
N LEU A 668 32.51 2.36 -0.13
CA LEU A 668 32.03 2.15 1.25
C LEU A 668 33.09 2.55 2.28
#